data_AF-A0A918YHH4-F1
#
_entry.id   AF-A0A918YHH4-F1
#
_cell.length_a   1.000
_cell.length_b   1.000
_cell.length_c   1.000
_cell.angle_alpha   90.00
_cell.angle_beta   90.00
_cell.angle_gamma   90.00
#
_symmetry.space_group_name_H-M   'P 1'
#
loop_
_entity.id
_entity.type
_entity.pdbx_description
1 polymer ?
#
loop_
_entity_poly.entity_id
_entity_poly.type
_entity_poly.pdbx_seq_one_letter_code
_entity_poly.pdbx_strand_id
1 'polypeptide(L)'
;MGALTAGLLLTTPQPAEAANMIKNPGFETAGPDGTPYCWEKSGWGDNDFTFETTSDAHSGASAMKVTLTRRVDGDRKAMVTESTACAPVVSAGKQYDLGLWYKTTTPDANVTLFRHDTTTGWQYWTDVKTLDMASSWTQATVRTPEVPPGTDQITWGVSVYGTGSATTDDYTMDQVPDVAPPARCTGTDDQCANGSWSVLPTQNPVRSMHSVVLSNGKVLLIAGSGNSQDAFNAGTFTSAVYDPVNGTYKVIPTPKDMFCAGHVQLQDGRVLVLSGNKAYPDPNGSHGYEGFKDSYIFDPKTETYTRTNDLNDGHWYPSATELGNGDVITFGGLREDSTGSVTAERWSDKDQQWLPTWKVNQSWSFWGLYPAMVLMQDGRLFYTGSHVFGNNIPGTGSAVYDYDANTITQIPGLQNKDQRDQSSSVLLPPAQDQRVLTVGGGNIDSNPEAGRLTDVIDLKQPNPSYVAGPPIPQGTVDLGNGKIAETGNQGKMYVSTVLLPDGKVLETGGALHNRANPVYESSLYDPGTNTFDPVAADPESRGYHSSAFLLPDGRVMATGDNPGNGGWNHNVSIYTPPYLYKGTRPTITSVISQEWKYGDTQRITVDRPIAKAELIRPAAVTHSSDPNQRFVDLPLSVDGNNVDLNVTNNPNIAPPGWYMLFAVDANGVPSVAQWVHLTGPAALTAASPHIHAFADELTGKVAGPGRKRAAQQVSPTLSGCDRHYGSVNVCVPTVFPAQVRKTTTARCTWLRQNHYGRLRVNGADDPLGLDPNRDGLACGKGDTRRS
;
A
#
# COMPACT_ATOMS: atom_id res chain seq x y z
N MET A 1 -51.20 -17.42 -60.39
CA MET A 1 -50.84 -17.88 -59.03
C MET A 1 -49.59 -17.12 -58.62
N GLY A 2 -49.73 -16.04 -57.84
CA GLY A 2 -48.61 -15.29 -57.27
C GLY A 2 -48.55 -15.58 -55.79
N ALA A 3 -47.41 -16.10 -55.31
CA ALA A 3 -47.19 -16.39 -53.90
C ALA A 3 -46.56 -15.16 -53.22
N LEU A 4 -47.28 -14.59 -52.25
CA LEU A 4 -46.73 -13.64 -51.28
C LEU A 4 -45.91 -14.40 -50.24
N THR A 5 -44.62 -14.10 -50.13
CA THR A 5 -43.79 -14.42 -48.96
C THR A 5 -43.79 -13.22 -48.03
N ALA A 6 -44.52 -13.34 -46.91
CA ALA A 6 -44.48 -12.39 -45.81
C ALA A 6 -43.17 -12.59 -45.03
N GLY A 7 -42.33 -11.55 -44.95
CA GLY A 7 -41.18 -11.50 -44.07
C GLY A 7 -41.64 -11.25 -42.63
N LEU A 8 -41.40 -12.22 -41.74
CA LEU A 8 -41.54 -12.04 -40.30
C LEU A 8 -40.38 -11.16 -39.81
N LEU A 9 -40.67 -9.91 -39.45
CA LEU A 9 -39.79 -9.09 -38.63
C LEU A 9 -39.77 -9.71 -37.22
N LEU A 10 -38.74 -10.48 -36.92
CA LEU A 10 -38.41 -10.87 -35.55
C LEU A 10 -37.89 -9.63 -34.83
N THR A 11 -38.77 -8.90 -34.16
CA THR A 11 -38.39 -7.95 -33.13
C THR A 11 -37.71 -8.73 -32.02
N THR A 12 -36.40 -8.53 -31.85
CA THR A 12 -35.69 -8.98 -30.65
C THR A 12 -36.41 -8.39 -29.43
N PRO A 13 -36.81 -9.18 -28.43
CA PRO A 13 -37.39 -8.62 -27.22
C PRO A 13 -36.35 -7.70 -26.58
N GLN A 14 -36.68 -6.41 -26.53
CA GLN A 14 -35.97 -5.44 -25.72
C GLN A 14 -36.02 -5.96 -24.27
N PRO A 15 -34.89 -6.12 -23.57
CA PRO A 15 -34.93 -6.48 -22.16
C PRO A 15 -35.79 -5.45 -21.43
N ALA A 16 -36.74 -5.91 -20.62
CA ALA A 16 -37.53 -5.02 -19.77
C ALA A 16 -36.55 -4.18 -18.96
N GLU A 17 -36.64 -2.85 -19.07
CA GLU A 17 -35.90 -1.94 -18.17
C GLU A 17 -36.21 -2.36 -16.74
N ALA A 18 -35.16 -2.57 -15.94
CA ALA A 18 -35.33 -2.79 -14.52
C ALA A 18 -36.11 -1.60 -13.95
N ALA A 19 -37.01 -1.87 -12.99
CA ALA A 19 -37.74 -0.80 -12.35
C ALA A 19 -36.76 0.04 -11.53
N ASN A 20 -36.66 1.34 -11.86
CA ASN A 20 -35.82 2.30 -11.16
C ASN A 20 -35.99 2.17 -9.64
N MET A 21 -34.88 1.97 -8.93
CA MET A 21 -34.89 1.76 -7.48
C MET A 21 -35.12 3.05 -6.68
N ILE A 22 -35.03 4.23 -7.33
CA ILE A 22 -35.21 5.53 -6.68
C ILE A 22 -36.68 5.91 -6.57
N LYS A 23 -37.09 6.31 -5.37
CA LYS A 23 -38.43 6.85 -5.12
C LYS A 23 -38.46 8.34 -5.40
N ASN A 24 -39.54 8.79 -6.04
CA ASN A 24 -39.76 10.20 -6.38
C ASN A 24 -38.55 10.85 -7.11
N PRO A 25 -38.04 10.23 -8.20
CA PRO A 25 -36.76 10.58 -8.79
C PRO A 25 -36.69 11.99 -9.40
N GLY A 26 -37.84 12.57 -9.78
CA GLY A 26 -37.97 13.95 -10.27
C GLY A 26 -38.63 14.89 -9.27
N PHE A 27 -38.61 14.57 -7.96
CA PHE A 27 -39.07 15.48 -6.89
C PHE A 27 -40.56 15.90 -6.91
N GLU A 28 -41.39 15.30 -7.77
CA GLU A 28 -42.78 15.72 -8.02
C GLU A 28 -43.75 15.51 -6.85
N THR A 29 -43.43 14.58 -5.95
CA THR A 29 -44.26 14.30 -4.78
C THR A 29 -43.74 15.06 -3.57
N ALA A 30 -44.57 15.91 -2.95
CA ALA A 30 -44.23 16.58 -1.70
C ALA A 30 -44.26 15.61 -0.50
N GLY A 31 -43.27 15.75 0.37
CA GLY A 31 -43.14 15.06 1.65
C GLY A 31 -43.81 15.81 2.81
N PRO A 32 -43.77 15.23 4.03
CA PRO A 32 -44.53 15.72 5.18
C PRO A 32 -44.10 17.10 5.71
N ASP A 33 -42.86 17.50 5.47
CA ASP A 33 -42.20 18.72 5.93
C ASP A 33 -41.96 19.74 4.80
N GLY A 34 -42.52 19.47 3.62
CA GLY A 34 -42.34 20.30 2.43
C GLY A 34 -41.04 20.05 1.67
N THR A 35 -40.18 19.11 2.08
CA THR A 35 -39.18 18.54 1.17
C THR A 35 -39.84 17.55 0.22
N PRO A 36 -39.23 17.22 -0.93
CA PRO A 36 -39.75 16.15 -1.77
C PRO A 36 -39.75 14.81 -1.01
N TYR A 37 -40.79 14.00 -1.18
CA TYR A 37 -40.93 12.70 -0.55
C TYR A 37 -39.71 11.83 -0.84
N CYS A 38 -39.12 11.23 0.20
CA CYS A 38 -37.88 10.44 0.16
C CYS A 38 -36.61 11.20 -0.24
N TRP A 39 -36.62 12.53 -0.13
CA TRP A 39 -35.43 13.37 -0.29
C TRP A 39 -35.18 14.23 0.94
N GLU A 40 -33.91 14.35 1.29
CA GLU A 40 -33.45 15.18 2.39
C GLU A 40 -32.45 16.24 1.94
N LYS A 41 -32.42 17.32 2.73
CA LYS A 41 -31.45 18.41 2.62
C LYS A 41 -30.40 18.15 3.69
N SER A 42 -29.16 17.88 3.26
CA SER A 42 -28.07 17.49 4.16
C SER A 42 -26.83 18.37 3.93
N GLY A 43 -25.83 18.25 4.81
CA GLY A 43 -24.56 18.97 4.73
C GLY A 43 -24.07 19.50 6.07
N TRP A 44 -22.83 19.98 6.09
CA TRP A 44 -22.12 20.40 7.29
C TRP A 44 -21.16 21.56 7.01
N GLY A 45 -20.60 22.20 8.03
CA GLY A 45 -19.67 23.33 7.87
C GLY A 45 -20.34 24.70 7.76
N ASP A 46 -19.50 25.75 7.87
CA ASP A 46 -19.86 27.17 7.82
C ASP A 46 -19.97 27.67 6.36
N ASN A 47 -21.22 27.76 5.90
CA ASN A 47 -21.58 28.14 4.54
C ASN A 47 -22.80 29.06 4.54
N ASP A 48 -22.90 29.91 3.51
CA ASP A 48 -24.14 30.58 3.16
C ASP A 48 -24.77 29.82 1.98
N PHE A 49 -25.98 29.30 2.15
CA PHE A 49 -26.56 28.34 1.22
C PHE A 49 -28.09 28.40 1.13
N THR A 50 -28.63 27.88 0.04
CA THR A 50 -30.07 27.69 -0.16
C THR A 50 -30.37 26.32 -0.78
N PHE A 51 -31.55 25.79 -0.40
CA PHE A 51 -32.19 24.64 -1.04
C PHE A 51 -33.53 25.07 -1.61
N GLU A 52 -33.76 24.81 -2.89
CA GLU A 52 -34.96 25.22 -3.60
C GLU A 52 -35.47 24.08 -4.47
N THR A 53 -36.77 23.76 -4.35
CA THR A 53 -37.47 23.00 -5.38
C THR A 53 -37.94 23.99 -6.44
N THR A 54 -37.42 23.89 -7.66
CA THR A 54 -37.63 24.85 -8.74
C THR A 54 -38.45 24.24 -9.89
N SER A 55 -39.15 25.09 -10.64
CA SER A 55 -39.89 24.68 -11.85
C SER A 55 -39.01 24.60 -13.10
N ASP A 56 -37.75 25.05 -13.00
CA ASP A 56 -36.74 24.83 -14.03
C ASP A 56 -36.26 23.37 -13.91
N ALA A 57 -37.04 22.46 -14.47
CA ALA A 57 -36.89 21.01 -14.42
C ALA A 57 -36.50 20.44 -15.80
N HIS A 58 -35.87 19.27 -15.83
CA HIS A 58 -35.57 18.55 -17.07
C HIS A 58 -36.83 17.86 -17.59
N SER A 59 -37.54 17.18 -16.69
CA SER A 59 -38.85 16.61 -16.94
C SER A 59 -39.81 17.00 -15.81
N GLY A 60 -41.12 16.80 -16.02
CA GLY A 60 -42.11 17.14 -15.00
C GLY A 60 -42.20 18.64 -14.68
N ALA A 61 -42.45 18.95 -13.40
CA ALA A 61 -42.67 20.30 -12.89
C ALA A 61 -41.69 20.70 -11.78
N SER A 62 -40.83 19.79 -11.32
CA SER A 62 -39.99 19.99 -10.14
C SER A 62 -38.56 19.52 -10.37
N ALA A 63 -37.58 20.31 -9.95
CA ALA A 63 -36.19 19.89 -9.82
C ALA A 63 -35.60 20.44 -8.51
N MET A 64 -34.51 19.84 -8.02
CA MET A 64 -33.85 20.29 -6.80
C MET A 64 -32.63 21.14 -7.12
N LYS A 65 -32.56 22.34 -6.55
CA LYS A 65 -31.41 23.24 -6.65
C LYS A 65 -30.76 23.46 -5.28
N VAL A 66 -29.45 23.23 -5.24
CA VAL A 66 -28.58 23.54 -4.10
C VAL A 66 -27.64 24.67 -4.52
N THR A 67 -27.58 25.75 -3.74
CA THR A 67 -26.68 26.89 -4.02
C THR A 67 -25.83 27.20 -2.79
N LEU A 68 -24.53 27.43 -2.99
CA LEU A 68 -23.60 27.98 -2.01
C LEU A 68 -23.10 29.33 -2.52
N THR A 69 -23.27 30.39 -1.74
CA THR A 69 -22.80 31.74 -2.08
C THR A 69 -21.53 32.14 -1.34
N ARG A 70 -21.27 31.50 -0.18
CA ARG A 70 -20.04 31.60 0.59
C ARG A 70 -19.71 30.23 1.17
N ARG A 71 -18.43 29.88 1.17
CA ARG A 71 -17.92 28.69 1.84
C ARG A 71 -16.66 28.98 2.64
N VAL A 72 -16.62 28.44 3.85
CA VAL A 72 -15.38 28.26 4.63
C VAL A 72 -14.97 26.80 4.59
N ASP A 73 -15.87 25.89 4.98
CA ASP A 73 -15.66 24.45 4.99
C ASP A 73 -16.96 23.67 4.73
N GLY A 74 -16.85 22.34 4.65
CA GLY A 74 -17.99 21.46 4.43
C GLY A 74 -18.67 21.58 3.07
N ASP A 75 -19.97 21.28 3.02
CA ASP A 75 -20.75 21.10 1.79
C ASP A 75 -22.26 21.23 2.02
N ARG A 76 -23.06 21.21 0.95
CA ARG A 76 -24.51 20.99 1.01
C ARG A 76 -24.95 19.96 -0.03
N LYS A 77 -25.92 19.13 0.33
CA LYS A 77 -26.33 17.97 -0.46
C LYS A 77 -27.84 17.84 -0.55
N ALA A 78 -28.33 17.46 -1.72
CA ALA A 78 -29.67 16.90 -1.88
C ALA A 78 -29.53 15.42 -2.20
N MET A 79 -30.09 14.57 -1.36
CA MET A 79 -29.90 13.11 -1.43
C MET A 79 -31.14 12.35 -1.02
N VAL A 80 -31.20 11.07 -1.40
CA VAL A 80 -32.26 10.16 -0.96
C VAL A 80 -32.23 10.07 0.57
N THR A 81 -33.39 10.10 1.21
CA THR A 81 -33.48 10.08 2.67
C THR A 81 -32.88 8.81 3.27
N GLU A 82 -32.05 8.98 4.29
CA GLU A 82 -31.36 7.91 5.05
C GLU A 82 -32.33 7.07 5.91
N SER A 83 -33.26 6.36 5.27
CA SER A 83 -34.26 5.54 5.95
C SER A 83 -34.58 4.24 5.23
N THR A 84 -35.03 3.23 5.97
CA THR A 84 -35.46 1.93 5.43
C THR A 84 -36.60 2.06 4.42
N ALA A 85 -37.40 3.13 4.49
CA ALA A 85 -38.50 3.37 3.58
C ALA A 85 -38.06 4.00 2.25
N CYS A 86 -36.93 4.72 2.21
CA CYS A 86 -36.54 5.53 1.05
C CYS A 86 -35.27 5.04 0.37
N ALA A 87 -34.28 4.61 1.15
CA ALA A 87 -33.00 4.16 0.63
C ALA A 87 -33.12 2.80 -0.09
N PRO A 88 -32.60 2.67 -1.32
CA PRO A 88 -32.54 1.40 -2.04
C PRO A 88 -31.84 0.29 -1.24
N VAL A 89 -32.44 -0.90 -1.27
CA VAL A 89 -31.83 -2.12 -0.72
C VAL A 89 -30.81 -2.67 -1.72
N VAL A 90 -29.62 -3.00 -1.24
CA VAL A 90 -28.53 -3.51 -2.06
C VAL A 90 -28.01 -4.85 -1.56
N SER A 91 -27.21 -5.54 -2.38
CA SER A 91 -26.53 -6.78 -2.01
C SER A 91 -25.02 -6.62 -2.08
N ALA A 92 -24.31 -7.13 -1.07
CA ALA A 92 -22.85 -7.17 -1.06
C ALA A 92 -22.30 -7.87 -2.31
N GLY A 93 -21.20 -7.33 -2.85
CA GLY A 93 -20.57 -7.81 -4.09
C GLY A 93 -21.32 -7.47 -5.37
N LYS A 94 -22.43 -6.72 -5.31
CA LYS A 94 -23.11 -6.17 -6.49
C LYS A 94 -22.70 -4.73 -6.75
N GLN A 95 -22.90 -4.28 -7.99
CA GLN A 95 -22.74 -2.90 -8.42
C GLN A 95 -24.06 -2.38 -8.96
N TYR A 96 -24.20 -1.06 -8.96
CA TYR A 96 -25.41 -0.38 -9.42
C TYR A 96 -25.02 0.77 -10.36
N ASP A 97 -25.74 0.92 -11.46
CA ASP A 97 -25.59 2.07 -12.35
C ASP A 97 -26.50 3.19 -11.83
N LEU A 98 -25.88 4.31 -11.46
CA LEU A 98 -26.53 5.54 -11.01
C LEU A 98 -26.67 6.47 -12.21
N GLY A 99 -27.79 7.19 -12.31
CA GLY A 99 -28.01 8.20 -13.34
C GLY A 99 -28.79 9.40 -12.81
N LEU A 100 -28.52 10.58 -13.36
CA LEU A 100 -29.29 11.81 -13.09
C LEU A 100 -29.15 12.80 -14.25
N TRP A 101 -30.09 13.73 -14.33
CA TRP A 101 -29.97 14.94 -15.15
C TRP A 101 -29.55 16.12 -14.28
N TYR A 102 -28.66 16.96 -14.79
CA TYR A 102 -28.15 18.08 -14.02
C TYR A 102 -27.77 19.32 -14.84
N LYS A 103 -27.65 20.44 -14.13
CA LYS A 103 -26.96 21.67 -14.51
C LYS A 103 -26.09 22.10 -13.34
N THR A 104 -24.86 22.55 -13.59
CA THR A 104 -24.00 23.07 -12.52
C THR A 104 -23.18 24.27 -12.97
N THR A 105 -23.06 25.25 -12.07
CA THR A 105 -22.24 26.46 -12.24
C THR A 105 -20.93 26.41 -11.46
N THR A 106 -20.69 25.31 -10.75
CA THR A 106 -19.45 25.06 -10.00
C THR A 106 -18.82 23.75 -10.48
N PRO A 107 -17.48 23.69 -10.60
CA PRO A 107 -16.76 22.44 -10.85
C PRO A 107 -16.74 21.52 -9.61
N ASP A 108 -17.15 22.02 -8.45
CA ASP A 108 -17.07 21.31 -7.17
C ASP A 108 -18.42 20.66 -6.80
N ALA A 109 -19.04 19.97 -7.76
CA ALA A 109 -20.29 19.22 -7.56
C ALA A 109 -20.06 17.73 -7.82
N ASN A 110 -20.30 16.88 -6.83
CA ASN A 110 -20.02 15.44 -6.92
C ASN A 110 -21.27 14.58 -6.68
N VAL A 111 -21.33 13.44 -7.36
CA VAL A 111 -22.19 12.31 -7.02
C VAL A 111 -21.56 11.59 -5.82
N THR A 112 -22.23 11.66 -4.67
CA THR A 112 -21.73 11.16 -3.38
C THR A 112 -22.60 10.00 -2.89
N LEU A 113 -21.95 8.93 -2.42
CA LEU A 113 -22.61 7.76 -1.85
C LEU A 113 -22.40 7.67 -0.34
N PHE A 114 -23.45 7.20 0.32
CA PHE A 114 -23.44 6.74 1.69
C PHE A 114 -23.97 5.32 1.73
N ARG A 115 -23.41 4.51 2.63
CA ARG A 115 -23.85 3.14 2.86
C ARG A 115 -24.42 3.01 4.26
N HIS A 116 -25.44 2.18 4.42
CA HIS A 116 -25.87 1.72 5.72
C HIS A 116 -25.09 0.45 6.04
N ASP A 117 -24.21 0.53 7.03
CA ASP A 117 -23.56 -0.64 7.60
C ASP A 117 -24.45 -1.22 8.69
N THR A 118 -24.77 -2.50 8.59
CA THR A 118 -25.69 -3.19 9.52
C THR A 118 -25.24 -3.17 10.98
N THR A 119 -23.97 -2.84 11.26
CA THR A 119 -23.41 -2.72 12.61
C THR A 119 -23.28 -1.27 13.07
N THR A 120 -22.80 -0.40 12.18
CA THR A 120 -22.38 0.97 12.53
C THR A 120 -23.32 2.07 12.01
N GLY A 121 -24.34 1.72 11.23
CA GLY A 121 -25.33 2.63 10.67
C GLY A 121 -24.84 3.37 9.42
N TRP A 122 -25.48 4.50 9.13
CA TRP A 122 -25.17 5.33 7.97
C TRP A 122 -23.78 5.96 8.07
N GLN A 123 -23.05 5.86 6.98
CA GLN A 123 -21.69 6.38 6.88
C GLN A 123 -21.40 6.80 5.44
N TYR A 124 -20.65 7.89 5.31
CA TYR A 124 -20.09 8.29 4.03
C TYR A 124 -19.28 7.13 3.46
N TRP A 125 -19.54 6.80 2.21
CA TRP A 125 -18.83 5.73 1.52
C TRP A 125 -17.75 6.29 0.63
N THR A 126 -18.14 6.99 -0.46
CA THR A 126 -17.22 7.64 -1.39
C THR A 126 -17.94 8.63 -2.31
N ASP A 127 -17.20 9.59 -2.87
CA ASP A 127 -17.57 10.26 -4.12
C ASP A 127 -17.21 9.36 -5.31
N VAL A 128 -18.11 9.26 -6.29
CA VAL A 128 -17.93 8.39 -7.47
C VAL A 128 -17.77 9.15 -8.77
N LYS A 129 -18.25 10.39 -8.86
CA LYS A 129 -18.17 11.21 -10.07
C LYS A 129 -18.22 12.69 -9.72
N THR A 130 -17.27 13.47 -10.24
CA THR A 130 -17.39 14.93 -10.30
C THR A 130 -18.18 15.31 -11.56
N LEU A 131 -19.12 16.23 -11.42
CA LEU A 131 -20.00 16.69 -12.48
C LEU A 131 -19.33 17.84 -13.25
N ASP A 132 -19.23 17.69 -14.57
CA ASP A 132 -18.69 18.74 -15.44
C ASP A 132 -19.57 19.99 -15.41
N MET A 133 -18.97 21.17 -15.55
CA MET A 133 -19.76 22.41 -15.65
C MET A 133 -20.74 22.36 -16.83
N ALA A 134 -22.02 22.57 -16.54
CA ALA A 134 -23.10 22.42 -17.52
C ALA A 134 -24.17 23.49 -17.34
N SER A 135 -24.34 24.36 -18.34
CA SER A 135 -25.39 25.39 -18.37
C SER A 135 -26.74 24.87 -18.89
N SER A 136 -26.73 23.74 -19.60
CA SER A 136 -27.91 23.05 -20.13
C SER A 136 -28.05 21.69 -19.47
N TRP A 137 -29.28 21.18 -19.40
CA TRP A 137 -29.56 19.85 -18.89
C TRP A 137 -28.69 18.80 -19.58
N THR A 138 -27.90 18.11 -18.77
CA THR A 138 -26.94 17.10 -19.20
C THR A 138 -27.15 15.86 -18.35
N GLN A 139 -27.06 14.68 -18.96
CA GLN A 139 -27.15 13.42 -18.24
C GLN A 139 -25.77 13.04 -17.69
N ALA A 140 -25.71 12.57 -16.45
CA ALA A 140 -24.57 11.88 -15.89
C ALA A 140 -24.96 10.46 -15.50
N THR A 141 -24.07 9.51 -15.75
CA THR A 141 -24.18 8.13 -15.25
C THR A 141 -22.86 7.70 -14.63
N VAL A 142 -22.92 6.83 -13.63
CA VAL A 142 -21.74 6.26 -12.96
C VAL A 142 -22.10 4.96 -12.25
N ARG A 143 -21.21 3.98 -12.34
CA ARG A 143 -21.32 2.71 -11.62
C ARG A 143 -20.74 2.84 -10.23
N THR A 144 -21.45 2.29 -9.23
CA THR A 144 -20.91 2.19 -7.87
C THR A 144 -19.70 1.26 -7.82
N PRO A 145 -18.80 1.43 -6.85
CA PRO A 145 -17.92 0.35 -6.43
C PRO A 145 -18.72 -0.89 -6.03
N GLU A 146 -18.05 -2.05 -5.93
CA GLU A 146 -18.68 -3.25 -5.37
C GLU A 146 -19.18 -2.95 -3.95
N VAL A 147 -20.45 -3.26 -3.68
CA VAL A 147 -21.06 -3.02 -2.36
C VAL A 147 -20.29 -3.82 -1.30
N PRO A 148 -19.79 -3.18 -0.23
CA PRO A 148 -18.97 -3.88 0.75
C PRO A 148 -19.82 -4.87 1.55
N PRO A 149 -19.21 -5.95 2.06
CA PRO A 149 -19.90 -6.82 3.01
C PRO A 149 -20.40 -6.05 4.24
N GLY A 150 -21.54 -6.49 4.77
CA GLY A 150 -22.22 -5.83 5.89
C GLY A 150 -23.11 -4.64 5.50
N THR A 151 -23.17 -4.29 4.22
CA THR A 151 -24.05 -3.23 3.69
C THR A 151 -25.37 -3.80 3.15
N ASP A 152 -26.49 -3.24 3.61
CA ASP A 152 -27.84 -3.62 3.22
C ASP A 152 -28.59 -2.52 2.45
N GLN A 153 -28.20 -1.26 2.62
CA GLN A 153 -28.78 -0.12 1.90
C GLN A 153 -27.71 0.87 1.45
N ILE A 154 -28.00 1.61 0.37
CA ILE A 154 -27.23 2.79 -0.02
C ILE A 154 -28.16 3.99 -0.19
N THR A 155 -27.63 5.18 0.05
CA THR A 155 -28.23 6.43 -0.40
C THR A 155 -27.19 7.22 -1.17
N TRP A 156 -27.65 8.09 -2.07
CA TRP A 156 -26.79 8.95 -2.86
C TRP A 156 -27.50 10.22 -3.30
N GLY A 157 -26.71 11.18 -3.74
CA GLY A 157 -27.19 12.47 -4.23
C GLY A 157 -26.05 13.33 -4.75
N VAL A 158 -26.33 14.61 -4.99
CA VAL A 158 -25.32 15.59 -5.41
C VAL A 158 -24.89 16.45 -4.24
N SER A 159 -23.59 16.41 -3.95
CA SER A 159 -22.91 17.27 -2.98
C SER A 159 -22.28 18.46 -3.68
N VAL A 160 -22.53 19.67 -3.18
CA VAL A 160 -21.93 20.91 -3.65
C VAL A 160 -20.89 21.38 -2.64
N TYR A 161 -19.63 21.34 -3.03
CA TYR A 161 -18.46 21.71 -2.23
C TYR A 161 -17.93 23.11 -2.54
N GLY A 162 -18.34 23.75 -3.63
CA GLY A 162 -17.82 25.06 -4.06
C GLY A 162 -18.90 26.12 -4.18
N THR A 163 -18.50 27.38 -4.19
CA THR A 163 -19.43 28.49 -4.46
C THR A 163 -20.01 28.35 -5.87
N GLY A 164 -21.33 28.38 -5.97
CA GLY A 164 -22.08 28.11 -7.19
C GLY A 164 -23.34 27.31 -6.87
N SER A 165 -23.91 26.64 -7.88
CA SER A 165 -25.13 25.87 -7.70
C SER A 165 -25.14 24.61 -8.56
N ALA A 166 -25.79 23.56 -8.05
CA ALA A 166 -26.20 22.39 -8.83
C ALA A 166 -27.72 22.31 -8.83
N THR A 167 -28.32 22.10 -10.00
CA THR A 167 -29.74 21.78 -10.18
C THR A 167 -29.83 20.39 -10.78
N THR A 168 -30.59 19.50 -10.14
CA THR A 168 -30.63 18.06 -10.47
C THR A 168 -32.06 17.57 -10.60
N ASP A 169 -32.25 16.56 -11.43
CA ASP A 169 -33.55 15.98 -11.75
C ASP A 169 -33.42 14.52 -12.24
N ASP A 170 -34.53 13.79 -12.32
CA ASP A 170 -34.67 12.49 -12.98
C ASP A 170 -33.62 11.43 -12.57
N TYR A 171 -33.52 11.14 -11.27
CA TYR A 171 -32.56 10.18 -10.73
C TYR A 171 -32.92 8.73 -11.08
N THR A 172 -31.93 7.91 -11.43
CA THR A 172 -32.06 6.48 -11.71
C THR A 172 -31.06 5.65 -10.94
N MET A 173 -31.45 4.46 -10.52
CA MET A 173 -30.54 3.47 -9.96
C MET A 173 -31.01 2.08 -10.35
N ASP A 174 -30.14 1.34 -11.02
CA ASP A 174 -30.41 -0.02 -11.50
C ASP A 174 -29.26 -0.96 -11.12
N GLN A 175 -29.59 -2.19 -10.73
CA GLN A 175 -28.56 -3.19 -10.45
C GLN A 175 -27.89 -3.63 -11.76
N VAL A 176 -26.57 -3.63 -11.77
CA VAL A 176 -25.79 -4.14 -12.89
C VAL A 176 -26.00 -5.66 -13.00
N PRO A 177 -26.40 -6.19 -14.17
CA PRO A 177 -26.51 -7.62 -14.36
C PRO A 177 -25.14 -8.30 -14.26
N ASP A 178 -25.08 -9.49 -13.67
CA ASP A 178 -23.86 -10.32 -13.64
C ASP A 178 -23.56 -10.87 -15.04
N VAL A 179 -22.99 -10.05 -15.93
CA VAL A 179 -22.57 -10.51 -17.27
C VAL A 179 -21.13 -11.01 -17.19
N ALA A 180 -20.93 -12.18 -16.59
CA ALA A 180 -19.65 -12.87 -16.64
C ALA A 180 -19.66 -13.94 -17.75
N PRO A 181 -18.69 -13.98 -18.68
CA PRO A 181 -18.42 -15.23 -19.38
C PRO A 181 -18.07 -16.28 -18.31
N PRO A 182 -18.50 -17.55 -18.43
CA PRO A 182 -18.18 -18.54 -17.42
C PRO A 182 -16.66 -18.65 -17.28
N ALA A 183 -16.14 -18.41 -16.06
CA ALA A 183 -14.73 -18.61 -15.74
C ALA A 183 -14.33 -20.02 -16.16
N ARG A 184 -13.40 -20.13 -17.11
CA ARG A 184 -12.91 -21.42 -17.58
C ARG A 184 -11.44 -21.54 -17.19
N CYS A 185 -11.14 -22.54 -16.38
CA CYS A 185 -9.76 -22.90 -16.07
C CYS A 185 -9.00 -23.22 -17.39
N THR A 186 -7.89 -22.53 -17.58
CA THR A 186 -6.98 -22.67 -18.74
C THR A 186 -5.65 -23.34 -18.38
N GLY A 187 -5.39 -23.56 -17.08
CA GLY A 187 -4.26 -24.33 -16.55
C GLY A 187 -4.69 -25.70 -16.02
N THR A 188 -3.89 -26.26 -15.11
CA THR A 188 -4.31 -27.39 -14.25
C THR A 188 -5.27 -26.92 -13.16
N ASP A 189 -6.02 -27.84 -12.56
CA ASP A 189 -6.91 -27.53 -11.43
C ASP A 189 -6.15 -26.82 -10.29
N ASP A 190 -4.94 -27.30 -9.97
CA ASP A 190 -4.08 -26.69 -8.95
C ASP A 190 -3.65 -25.26 -9.33
N GLN A 191 -3.32 -25.00 -10.60
CA GLN A 191 -2.96 -23.65 -11.08
C GLN A 191 -4.15 -22.69 -10.99
N CYS A 192 -5.34 -23.17 -11.35
CA CYS A 192 -6.56 -22.37 -11.30
C CYS A 192 -7.03 -22.07 -9.88
N ALA A 193 -6.73 -22.95 -8.92
CA ALA A 193 -6.99 -22.72 -7.50
C ALA A 193 -5.93 -21.84 -6.83
N ASN A 194 -4.65 -22.14 -7.08
CA ASN A 194 -3.54 -21.67 -6.22
C ASN A 194 -2.50 -20.81 -6.98
N GLY A 195 -2.66 -20.62 -8.28
CA GLY A 195 -1.62 -20.03 -9.12
C GLY A 195 -0.40 -20.94 -9.24
N SER A 196 0.73 -20.41 -9.69
CA SER A 196 2.00 -21.15 -9.68
C SER A 196 3.23 -20.25 -9.60
N TRP A 197 4.31 -20.79 -9.06
CA TRP A 197 5.62 -20.14 -9.05
C TRP A 197 6.54 -20.75 -10.10
N SER A 198 7.40 -19.91 -10.67
CA SER A 198 8.49 -20.32 -11.54
C SER A 198 9.77 -19.60 -11.15
N VAL A 199 10.88 -20.32 -11.04
CA VAL A 199 12.20 -19.70 -10.82
C VAL A 199 12.79 -19.34 -12.17
N LEU A 200 13.19 -18.08 -12.34
CA LEU A 200 13.84 -17.62 -13.55
C LEU A 200 15.19 -18.32 -13.73
N PRO A 201 15.57 -18.68 -14.97
CA PRO A 201 16.89 -19.24 -15.23
C PRO A 201 18.01 -18.20 -15.06
N THR A 202 17.68 -16.92 -15.14
CA THR A 202 18.63 -15.82 -14.96
C THR A 202 18.57 -15.32 -13.52
N GLN A 203 19.74 -15.30 -12.88
CA GLN A 203 19.90 -14.83 -11.51
C GLN A 203 20.09 -13.32 -11.46
N ASN A 204 19.65 -12.72 -10.35
CA ASN A 204 19.91 -11.33 -10.04
C ASN A 204 21.43 -11.13 -9.82
N PRO A 205 22.13 -10.32 -10.64
CA PRO A 205 23.58 -10.20 -10.59
C PRO A 205 24.10 -9.42 -9.38
N VAL A 206 23.21 -8.78 -8.61
CA VAL A 206 23.56 -7.98 -7.44
C VAL A 206 22.84 -8.50 -6.20
N ARG A 207 23.38 -8.20 -5.01
CA ARG A 207 22.75 -8.53 -3.73
C ARG A 207 21.71 -7.48 -3.38
N SER A 208 20.64 -7.31 -4.18
CA SER A 208 19.67 -6.22 -4.00
C SER A 208 18.60 -6.52 -2.95
N MET A 209 18.37 -5.58 -2.05
CA MET A 209 17.31 -5.64 -1.03
C MET A 209 16.26 -4.55 -1.21
N HIS A 210 16.48 -3.66 -2.16
CA HIS A 210 15.55 -2.61 -2.56
C HIS A 210 15.12 -2.89 -3.98
N SER A 211 13.81 -2.85 -4.21
CA SER A 211 13.22 -3.10 -5.53
C SER A 211 12.21 -2.01 -5.85
N VAL A 212 12.39 -1.35 -7.00
CA VAL A 212 11.50 -0.29 -7.46
C VAL A 212 11.03 -0.60 -8.87
N VAL A 213 9.72 -0.72 -9.05
CA VAL A 213 9.11 -0.86 -10.38
C VAL A 213 9.10 0.51 -11.05
N LEU A 214 9.74 0.61 -12.21
CA LEU A 214 9.91 1.87 -12.93
C LEU A 214 8.73 2.10 -13.89
N SER A 215 8.42 3.36 -14.18
CA SER A 215 7.32 3.76 -15.08
C SER A 215 7.46 3.29 -16.54
N ASN A 216 8.60 2.69 -16.90
CA ASN A 216 8.82 2.04 -18.19
C ASN A 216 8.66 0.51 -18.13
N GLY A 217 8.17 -0.04 -17.02
CA GLY A 217 7.96 -1.48 -16.80
C GLY A 217 9.20 -2.28 -16.40
N LYS A 218 10.38 -1.65 -16.34
CA LYS A 218 11.60 -2.27 -15.81
C LYS A 218 11.62 -2.23 -14.29
N VAL A 219 12.57 -2.93 -13.68
CA VAL A 219 12.74 -2.97 -12.22
C VAL A 219 14.15 -2.51 -11.86
N LEU A 220 14.26 -1.48 -11.03
CA LEU A 220 15.52 -1.07 -10.40
C LEU A 220 15.75 -1.90 -9.13
N LEU A 221 16.89 -2.54 -9.04
CA LEU A 221 17.33 -3.40 -7.95
C LEU A 221 18.57 -2.77 -7.31
N ILE A 222 18.45 -2.19 -6.13
CA ILE A 222 19.56 -1.45 -5.48
C ILE A 222 20.22 -2.36 -4.45
N ALA A 223 21.55 -2.53 -4.57
CA ALA A 223 22.35 -3.28 -3.61
C ALA A 223 23.23 -2.37 -2.74
N GLY A 224 23.84 -1.34 -3.33
CA GLY A 224 24.97 -0.68 -2.69
C GLY A 224 26.13 -1.67 -2.57
N SER A 225 26.68 -1.81 -1.37
CA SER A 225 27.63 -2.87 -1.01
C SER A 225 26.97 -4.24 -0.90
N GLY A 226 25.64 -4.31 -0.84
CA GLY A 226 24.91 -5.57 -0.75
C GLY A 226 25.06 -6.26 0.59
N ASN A 227 25.15 -5.50 1.69
CA ASN A 227 25.51 -6.00 3.01
C ASN A 227 26.81 -6.84 2.99
N SER A 228 27.86 -6.29 2.36
CA SER A 228 29.19 -6.89 2.27
C SER A 228 30.26 -5.88 2.68
N GLN A 229 30.90 -6.13 3.82
CA GLN A 229 32.00 -5.30 4.31
C GLN A 229 33.16 -5.25 3.29
N ASP A 230 33.44 -6.35 2.62
CA ASP A 230 34.52 -6.43 1.63
C ASP A 230 34.22 -5.53 0.42
N ALA A 231 32.98 -5.57 -0.08
CA ALA A 231 32.54 -4.69 -1.17
C ALA A 231 32.54 -3.22 -0.74
N PHE A 232 32.16 -2.95 0.51
CA PHE A 232 32.21 -1.61 1.09
C PHE A 232 33.64 -1.05 1.17
N ASN A 233 34.57 -1.83 1.72
CA ASN A 233 35.98 -1.46 1.81
C ASN A 233 36.62 -1.28 0.43
N ALA A 234 36.16 -2.03 -0.58
CA ALA A 234 36.59 -1.89 -1.96
C ALA A 234 35.94 -0.71 -2.71
N GLY A 235 34.91 -0.07 -2.14
CA GLY A 235 34.14 0.98 -2.78
C GLY A 235 33.33 0.50 -3.99
N THR A 236 33.01 -0.81 -4.05
CA THR A 236 32.30 -1.43 -5.18
C THR A 236 30.80 -1.48 -4.88
N PHE A 237 30.09 -0.42 -5.23
CA PHE A 237 28.65 -0.32 -5.04
C PHE A 237 27.91 -0.55 -6.35
N THR A 238 26.84 -1.35 -6.29
CA THR A 238 26.11 -1.75 -7.48
C THR A 238 24.60 -1.66 -7.30
N SER A 239 23.94 -1.45 -8.43
CA SER A 239 22.51 -1.67 -8.63
C SER A 239 22.37 -2.47 -9.92
N ALA A 240 21.17 -2.95 -10.23
CA ALA A 240 20.85 -3.54 -11.53
C ALA A 240 19.49 -3.05 -12.02
N VAL A 241 19.31 -2.98 -13.32
CA VAL A 241 17.98 -2.82 -13.94
C VAL A 241 17.62 -4.12 -14.62
N TYR A 242 16.50 -4.71 -14.20
CA TYR A 242 15.91 -5.88 -14.83
C TYR A 242 14.85 -5.45 -15.85
N ASP A 243 14.91 -6.03 -17.05
CA ASP A 243 13.90 -5.89 -18.10
C ASP A 243 13.04 -7.17 -18.15
N PRO A 244 11.79 -7.14 -17.64
CA PRO A 244 10.91 -8.30 -17.63
C PRO A 244 10.48 -8.79 -19.02
N VAL A 245 10.54 -7.93 -20.05
CA VAL A 245 10.13 -8.29 -21.41
C VAL A 245 11.15 -9.24 -22.03
N ASN A 246 12.44 -8.94 -21.85
CA ASN A 246 13.53 -9.71 -22.43
C ASN A 246 14.19 -10.67 -21.44
N GLY A 247 13.89 -10.55 -20.14
CA GLY A 247 14.49 -11.37 -19.08
C GLY A 247 15.96 -11.08 -18.82
N THR A 248 16.41 -9.83 -19.04
CA THR A 248 17.84 -9.45 -18.96
C THR A 248 18.12 -8.45 -17.84
N TYR A 249 19.36 -8.44 -17.36
CA TYR A 249 19.84 -7.48 -16.36
C TYR A 249 20.94 -6.59 -16.93
N LYS A 250 20.93 -5.33 -16.53
CA LYS A 250 22.04 -4.39 -16.72
C LYS A 250 22.54 -3.92 -15.36
N VAL A 251 23.79 -4.20 -15.03
CA VAL A 251 24.43 -3.68 -13.81
C VAL A 251 24.68 -2.19 -13.97
N ILE A 252 24.31 -1.42 -12.96
CA ILE A 252 24.44 0.03 -12.89
C ILE A 252 25.50 0.38 -11.84
N PRO A 253 26.52 1.19 -12.20
CA PRO A 253 27.43 1.77 -11.22
C PRO A 253 26.68 2.65 -10.22
N THR A 254 26.86 2.38 -8.93
CA THR A 254 26.17 3.12 -7.86
C THR A 254 27.16 4.05 -7.16
N PRO A 255 26.86 5.36 -7.04
CA PRO A 255 27.86 6.35 -6.60
C PRO A 255 28.22 6.27 -5.10
N LYS A 256 27.34 5.68 -4.29
CA LYS A 256 27.47 5.54 -2.83
C LYS A 256 26.94 4.20 -2.37
N ASP A 257 27.25 3.82 -1.15
CA ASP A 257 26.67 2.63 -0.54
C ASP A 257 25.19 2.87 -0.17
N MET A 258 24.31 2.66 -1.15
CA MET A 258 22.86 2.76 -0.97
C MET A 258 22.27 1.54 -0.24
N PHE A 259 23.10 0.67 0.35
CA PHE A 259 22.64 -0.28 1.36
C PHE A 259 21.90 0.48 2.45
N CYS A 260 20.66 0.07 2.75
CA CYS A 260 19.83 0.66 3.81
C CYS A 260 19.33 2.09 3.53
N ALA A 261 19.32 2.52 2.27
CA ALA A 261 18.78 3.82 1.87
C ALA A 261 17.24 3.85 1.92
N GLY A 262 16.67 5.03 2.12
CA GLY A 262 15.25 5.27 1.84
C GLY A 262 15.06 5.56 0.36
N HIS A 263 13.88 5.24 -0.18
CA HIS A 263 13.58 5.53 -1.58
C HIS A 263 12.08 5.69 -1.84
N VAL A 264 11.76 6.49 -2.85
CA VAL A 264 10.38 6.69 -3.33
C VAL A 264 10.41 7.09 -4.81
N GLN A 265 9.40 6.68 -5.57
CA GLN A 265 9.21 7.19 -6.92
C GLN A 265 8.56 8.58 -6.83
N LEU A 266 9.18 9.57 -7.46
CA LEU A 266 8.70 10.95 -7.55
C LEU A 266 7.56 11.07 -8.57
N GLN A 267 6.88 12.21 -8.55
CA GLN A 267 5.81 12.54 -9.49
C GLN A 267 6.19 12.25 -10.95
N ASP A 268 7.38 12.66 -11.39
CA ASP A 268 7.80 12.47 -12.79
C ASP A 268 8.28 11.05 -13.15
N GLY A 269 8.25 10.11 -12.20
CA GLY A 269 8.64 8.71 -12.38
C GLY A 269 10.13 8.44 -12.12
N ARG A 270 10.95 9.46 -11.84
CA ARG A 270 12.31 9.24 -11.35
C ARG A 270 12.28 8.73 -9.91
N VAL A 271 13.35 8.07 -9.46
CA VAL A 271 13.42 7.50 -8.11
C VAL A 271 14.35 8.34 -7.25
N LEU A 272 13.79 8.97 -6.21
CA LEU A 272 14.57 9.61 -5.16
C LEU A 272 15.13 8.52 -4.25
N VAL A 273 16.45 8.49 -4.08
CA VAL A 273 17.16 7.63 -3.13
C VAL A 273 17.88 8.53 -2.14
N LEU A 274 17.66 8.30 -0.85
CA LEU A 274 18.15 9.18 0.20
C LEU A 274 18.94 8.41 1.25
N SER A 275 20.08 8.97 1.61
CA SER A 275 21.00 8.38 2.57
C SER A 275 21.41 6.95 2.18
N GLY A 276 21.72 6.11 3.17
CA GLY A 276 22.31 4.79 2.98
C GLY A 276 23.36 4.54 4.04
N ASN A 277 24.38 3.73 3.71
CA ASN A 277 25.38 3.28 4.66
C ASN A 277 26.67 4.10 4.55
N LYS A 278 26.99 4.84 5.60
CA LYS A 278 28.25 5.57 5.76
C LYS A 278 29.34 4.69 6.36
N ALA A 279 28.99 3.84 7.31
CA ALA A 279 29.91 2.93 7.98
C ALA A 279 29.17 1.73 8.57
N TYR A 280 29.83 0.58 8.54
CA TYR A 280 29.43 -0.62 9.28
C TYR A 280 29.87 -0.52 10.75
N PRO A 281 29.24 -1.26 11.67
CA PRO A 281 29.63 -1.29 13.08
C PRO A 281 31.08 -1.68 13.28
N ASP A 282 31.77 -1.03 14.22
CA ASP A 282 33.10 -1.45 14.64
C ASP A 282 32.98 -2.73 15.49
N PRO A 283 33.75 -3.80 15.19
CA PRO A 283 33.82 -5.00 16.04
C PRO A 283 34.14 -4.75 17.52
N ASN A 284 34.80 -3.64 17.86
CA ASN A 284 35.09 -3.26 19.25
C ASN A 284 33.91 -2.54 19.94
N GLY A 285 32.82 -2.25 19.22
CA GLY A 285 31.62 -1.58 19.73
C GLY A 285 31.73 -0.06 19.87
N SER A 286 32.78 0.58 19.33
CA SER A 286 32.97 2.04 19.44
C SER A 286 31.91 2.84 18.68
N HIS A 287 31.38 2.30 17.59
CA HIS A 287 30.24 2.85 16.87
C HIS A 287 29.43 1.72 16.21
N GLY A 288 28.16 2.02 15.91
CA GLY A 288 27.25 1.13 15.18
C GLY A 288 27.24 1.44 13.69
N TYR A 289 26.13 1.10 13.03
CA TYR A 289 25.86 1.59 11.68
C TYR A 289 25.72 3.11 11.67
N GLU A 290 26.17 3.74 10.58
CA GLU A 290 26.06 5.17 10.37
C GLU A 290 25.40 5.47 9.04
N GLY A 291 24.50 6.45 8.99
CA GLY A 291 23.90 6.96 7.74
C GLY A 291 24.61 8.21 7.22
N PHE A 292 24.63 8.43 5.90
CA PHE A 292 25.21 9.65 5.29
C PHE A 292 24.14 10.67 4.86
N LYS A 293 24.52 11.91 4.54
CA LYS A 293 23.56 12.97 4.15
C LYS A 293 23.27 13.07 2.65
N ASP A 294 24.04 12.39 1.81
CA ASP A 294 23.86 12.42 0.37
C ASP A 294 22.48 11.89 -0.06
N SER A 295 21.96 12.46 -1.15
CA SER A 295 20.78 11.98 -1.85
C SER A 295 21.02 12.01 -3.37
N TYR A 296 20.32 11.12 -4.08
CA TYR A 296 20.46 10.90 -5.51
C TYR A 296 19.09 10.70 -6.14
N ILE A 297 18.97 11.06 -7.41
CA ILE A 297 17.84 10.70 -8.26
C ILE A 297 18.32 9.71 -9.31
N PHE A 298 17.65 8.56 -9.41
CA PHE A 298 17.81 7.63 -10.52
C PHE A 298 16.83 7.98 -11.64
N ASP A 299 17.35 8.22 -12.84
CA ASP A 299 16.55 8.45 -14.03
C ASP A 299 16.33 7.13 -14.79
N PRO A 300 15.09 6.62 -14.93
CA PRO A 300 14.81 5.37 -15.63
C PRO A 300 15.04 5.43 -17.15
N LYS A 301 15.15 6.62 -17.75
CA LYS A 301 15.40 6.79 -19.18
C LYS A 301 16.87 6.63 -19.51
N THR A 302 17.75 7.22 -18.71
CA THR A 302 19.22 7.12 -18.90
C THR A 302 19.83 5.96 -18.11
N GLU A 303 19.10 5.43 -17.11
CA GLU A 303 19.55 4.43 -16.16
C GLU A 303 20.80 4.88 -15.39
N THR A 304 20.79 6.13 -14.90
CA THR A 304 21.91 6.76 -14.18
C THR A 304 21.47 7.49 -12.93
N TYR A 305 22.34 7.54 -11.92
CA TYR A 305 22.17 8.35 -10.72
C TYR A 305 22.74 9.76 -10.88
N THR A 306 21.98 10.78 -10.46
CA THR A 306 22.44 12.17 -10.34
C THR A 306 22.32 12.63 -8.89
N ARG A 307 23.39 13.22 -8.34
CA ARG A 307 23.38 13.72 -6.96
C ARG A 307 22.48 14.95 -6.83
N THR A 308 21.73 15.03 -5.73
CA THR A 308 20.96 16.22 -5.34
C THR A 308 21.71 17.00 -4.25
N ASN A 309 21.02 17.92 -3.56
CA ASN A 309 21.55 18.50 -2.33
C ASN A 309 21.46 17.51 -1.15
N ASP A 310 22.17 17.83 -0.08
CA ASP A 310 22.22 16.99 1.12
C ASP A 310 20.95 17.10 1.93
N LEU A 311 20.61 16.01 2.61
CA LEU A 311 19.72 16.01 3.77
C LEU A 311 20.36 16.82 4.92
N ASN A 312 19.53 17.20 5.89
CA ASN A 312 19.93 17.90 7.10
C ASN A 312 20.66 16.94 8.07
N ASP A 313 20.22 15.68 8.17
CA ASP A 313 20.84 14.60 8.93
C ASP A 313 21.18 13.38 8.06
N GLY A 314 22.03 12.50 8.59
CA GLY A 314 22.29 11.19 8.00
C GLY A 314 21.24 10.17 8.45
N HIS A 315 20.95 9.17 7.61
CA HIS A 315 19.90 8.18 7.87
C HIS A 315 20.23 6.77 7.34
N TRP A 316 20.60 5.85 8.22
CA TRP A 316 20.59 4.43 7.92
C TRP A 316 19.22 3.85 8.27
N TYR A 317 18.48 3.30 7.30
CA TYR A 317 17.06 2.89 7.39
C TYR A 317 16.03 4.02 7.63
N PRO A 318 15.99 5.08 6.79
CA PRO A 318 14.89 6.02 6.80
C PRO A 318 13.69 5.49 6.00
N SER A 319 12.47 5.83 6.41
CA SER A 319 11.29 5.69 5.54
C SER A 319 11.03 6.97 4.77
N ALA A 320 10.59 6.86 3.52
CA ALA A 320 10.10 7.97 2.72
C ALA A 320 8.65 7.74 2.27
N THR A 321 7.82 8.75 2.48
CA THR A 321 6.40 8.75 2.09
C THR A 321 6.15 9.95 1.20
N GLU A 322 5.58 9.71 0.02
CA GLU A 322 5.10 10.76 -0.87
C GLU A 322 3.75 11.31 -0.37
N LEU A 323 3.59 12.63 -0.46
CA LEU A 323 2.40 13.37 -0.03
C LEU A 323 1.50 13.71 -1.21
N GLY A 324 0.23 14.06 -0.97
CA GLY A 324 -0.71 14.43 -2.03
C GLY A 324 -0.31 15.68 -2.82
N ASN A 325 0.63 16.48 -2.33
CA ASN A 325 1.18 17.60 -3.08
C ASN A 325 2.44 17.26 -3.90
N GLY A 326 2.87 15.99 -3.92
CA GLY A 326 4.06 15.50 -4.62
C GLY A 326 5.37 15.62 -3.83
N ASP A 327 5.37 16.34 -2.70
CA ASP A 327 6.56 16.37 -1.83
C ASP A 327 6.78 15.00 -1.16
N VAL A 328 8.01 14.77 -0.70
CA VAL A 328 8.36 13.58 0.07
C VAL A 328 8.74 13.98 1.48
N ILE A 329 8.20 13.29 2.47
CA ILE A 329 8.60 13.42 3.87
C ILE A 329 9.31 12.15 4.33
N THR A 330 10.38 12.31 5.11
CA THR A 330 11.22 11.21 5.59
C THR A 330 11.46 11.26 7.10
N PHE A 331 11.58 10.09 7.71
CA PHE A 331 11.72 9.91 9.15
C PHE A 331 12.69 8.79 9.53
N GLY A 332 13.17 8.88 10.77
CA GLY A 332 13.85 7.79 11.45
C GLY A 332 15.25 7.54 10.91
N GLY A 333 15.77 6.36 11.15
CA GLY A 333 17.12 5.99 10.73
C GLY A 333 18.23 6.44 11.69
N LEU A 334 19.45 5.95 11.44
CA LEU A 334 20.65 6.30 12.22
C LEU A 334 21.50 7.37 11.53
N ARG A 335 21.99 8.32 12.32
CA ARG A 335 22.82 9.45 11.92
C ARG A 335 24.25 9.04 11.63
N GLU A 336 25.03 10.02 11.20
CA GLU A 336 26.47 9.92 10.93
C GLU A 336 27.34 9.57 12.15
N ASP A 337 26.75 9.50 13.34
CA ASP A 337 27.38 9.19 14.63
C ASP A 337 26.68 8.00 15.34
N SER A 338 25.97 7.18 14.56
CA SER A 338 25.15 6.04 14.99
C SER A 338 23.97 6.37 15.91
N THR A 339 23.67 7.65 16.20
CA THR A 339 22.50 8.02 17.01
C THR A 339 21.21 8.04 16.17
N GLY A 340 20.05 7.82 16.78
CA GLY A 340 18.76 7.85 16.06
C GLY A 340 18.36 9.27 15.63
N SER A 341 17.96 9.43 14.38
CA SER A 341 17.50 10.71 13.83
C SER A 341 16.09 11.06 14.30
N VAL A 342 15.97 12.21 14.96
CA VAL A 342 14.69 12.79 15.40
C VAL A 342 14.16 13.84 14.42
N THR A 343 14.87 14.04 13.31
CA THR A 343 14.61 15.10 12.34
C THR A 343 13.62 14.59 11.30
N ALA A 344 12.50 15.30 11.17
CA ALA A 344 11.62 15.17 10.01
C ALA A 344 12.22 15.99 8.86
N GLU A 345 12.36 15.40 7.69
CA GLU A 345 12.89 16.11 6.52
C GLU A 345 11.93 16.07 5.34
N ARG A 346 11.96 17.10 4.52
CA ARG A 346 11.03 17.26 3.39
C ARG A 346 11.79 17.58 2.11
N TRP A 347 11.60 16.76 1.09
CA TRP A 347 11.96 17.04 -0.28
C TRP A 347 10.84 17.87 -0.90
N SER A 348 11.18 19.01 -1.49
CA SER A 348 10.24 19.77 -2.30
C SER A 348 10.31 19.29 -3.74
N ASP A 349 9.22 18.74 -4.27
CA ASP A 349 9.17 18.35 -5.67
C ASP A 349 9.22 19.58 -6.59
N LYS A 350 8.53 20.67 -6.20
CA LYS A 350 8.60 21.95 -6.92
C LYS A 350 10.03 22.48 -7.08
N ASP A 351 10.79 22.51 -5.99
CA ASP A 351 12.14 23.08 -5.99
C ASP A 351 13.22 22.04 -6.36
N GLN A 352 12.84 20.76 -6.46
CA GLN A 352 13.74 19.62 -6.69
C GLN A 352 14.93 19.59 -5.72
N GLN A 353 14.66 19.80 -4.42
CA GLN A 353 15.68 19.83 -3.37
C GLN A 353 15.12 19.49 -1.99
N TRP A 354 15.99 18.97 -1.11
CA TRP A 354 15.72 18.88 0.33
C TRP A 354 15.63 20.27 0.94
N LEU A 355 14.58 20.52 1.72
CA LEU A 355 14.37 21.79 2.40
C LEU A 355 15.25 21.90 3.67
N PRO A 356 15.73 23.10 4.01
CA PRO A 356 16.43 23.30 5.27
C PRO A 356 15.48 23.10 6.46
N THR A 357 16.00 22.59 7.58
CA THR A 357 15.19 22.19 8.76
C THR A 357 14.20 23.27 9.24
N TRP A 358 14.52 24.56 9.12
CA TRP A 358 13.63 25.65 9.58
C TRP A 358 12.36 25.84 8.72
N LYS A 359 12.32 25.26 7.51
CA LYS A 359 11.13 25.19 6.65
C LYS A 359 10.29 23.94 6.91
N VAL A 360 10.77 23.01 7.74
CA VAL A 360 10.11 21.74 8.02
C VAL A 360 9.72 21.71 9.49
N ASN A 361 8.43 21.55 9.72
CA ASN A 361 7.86 21.35 11.05
C ASN A 361 8.48 20.13 11.75
N GLN A 362 8.84 20.28 13.04
CA GLN A 362 9.56 19.25 13.79
C GLN A 362 8.78 18.82 15.04
N SER A 363 8.52 17.52 15.14
CA SER A 363 8.08 16.88 16.39
C SER A 363 9.23 16.52 17.32
N TRP A 364 10.46 16.41 16.78
CA TRP A 364 11.66 15.91 17.47
C TRP A 364 11.48 14.48 18.04
N SER A 365 10.61 13.69 17.41
CA SER A 365 10.35 12.30 17.76
C SER A 365 11.25 11.36 16.97
N PHE A 366 11.83 10.37 17.65
CA PHE A 366 12.46 9.24 16.98
C PHE A 366 11.41 8.19 16.64
N TRP A 367 11.27 7.90 15.35
CA TRP A 367 10.27 6.95 14.84
C TRP A 367 10.83 5.53 14.64
N GLY A 368 12.09 5.28 15.00
CA GLY A 368 12.74 3.99 14.76
C GLY A 368 13.39 3.91 13.38
N LEU A 369 13.56 2.68 12.88
CA LEU A 369 14.16 2.38 11.58
C LEU A 369 13.08 1.81 10.67
N TYR A 370 13.02 2.32 9.44
CA TYR A 370 11.91 2.11 8.50
C TYR A 370 10.51 2.14 9.13
N PRO A 371 10.11 3.22 9.82
CA PRO A 371 8.72 3.34 10.29
C PRO A 371 7.74 3.32 9.11
N ALA A 372 6.77 2.41 9.11
CA ALA A 372 5.76 2.37 8.06
C ALA A 372 4.74 3.51 8.23
N MET A 373 4.86 4.54 7.39
CA MET A 373 4.08 5.78 7.44
C MET A 373 3.15 5.88 6.23
N VAL A 374 1.88 5.48 6.40
CA VAL A 374 0.87 5.49 5.32
C VAL A 374 0.23 6.88 5.23
N LEU A 375 0.18 7.46 4.03
CA LEU A 375 -0.55 8.71 3.78
C LEU A 375 -2.07 8.46 3.86
N MET A 376 -2.74 9.18 4.76
CA MET A 376 -4.18 9.16 4.93
C MET A 376 -4.86 10.11 3.95
N GLN A 377 -6.14 9.88 3.65
CA GLN A 377 -6.96 10.69 2.76
C GLN A 377 -7.06 12.18 3.17
N ASP A 378 -6.88 12.47 4.46
CA ASP A 378 -6.91 13.84 5.01
C ASP A 378 -5.54 14.55 4.93
N GLY A 379 -4.50 13.87 4.47
CA GLY A 379 -3.15 14.39 4.33
C GLY A 379 -2.23 14.12 5.53
N ARG A 380 -2.74 13.58 6.63
CA ARG A 380 -1.92 13.14 7.78
C ARG A 380 -1.25 11.79 7.49
N LEU A 381 -0.32 11.39 8.35
CA LEU A 381 0.37 10.10 8.23
C LEU A 381 -0.05 9.15 9.34
N PHE A 382 -0.40 7.93 8.98
CA PHE A 382 -0.64 6.85 9.92
C PHE A 382 0.60 5.96 10.06
N TYR A 383 1.18 5.95 11.25
CA TYR A 383 2.21 5.00 11.64
C TYR A 383 1.56 3.68 12.07
N THR A 384 1.79 2.62 11.29
CA THR A 384 1.09 1.33 11.41
C THR A 384 1.61 0.44 12.55
N GLY A 385 2.74 0.82 13.17
CA GLY A 385 3.48 -0.02 14.11
C GLY A 385 4.46 -0.99 13.45
N SER A 386 4.39 -1.18 12.13
CA SER A 386 5.43 -1.90 11.39
C SER A 386 6.72 -1.09 11.34
N HIS A 387 7.83 -1.76 11.63
CA HIS A 387 9.16 -1.17 11.71
C HIS A 387 10.22 -2.26 11.59
N VAL A 388 11.47 -1.84 11.51
CA VAL A 388 12.64 -2.72 11.40
C VAL A 388 13.57 -2.42 12.57
N PHE A 389 14.08 -3.44 13.25
CA PHE A 389 15.00 -3.38 14.38
C PHE A 389 14.57 -2.47 15.55
N GLY A 390 14.20 -3.09 16.67
CA GLY A 390 14.03 -2.41 17.96
C GLY A 390 12.74 -2.77 18.68
N ASN A 391 12.65 -2.38 19.95
CA ASN A 391 11.66 -2.93 20.88
C ASN A 391 10.84 -1.89 21.66
N ASN A 392 11.01 -0.61 21.38
CA ASN A 392 10.46 0.46 22.23
C ASN A 392 9.59 1.42 21.44
N ILE A 393 8.60 0.89 20.70
CA ILE A 393 7.55 1.74 20.16
C ILE A 393 6.77 2.33 21.34
N PRO A 394 6.80 3.67 21.54
CA PRO A 394 6.14 4.29 22.66
C PRO A 394 4.62 4.23 22.53
N GLY A 395 3.93 4.26 23.67
CA GLY A 395 2.47 4.36 23.73
C GLY A 395 1.75 3.10 23.25
N THR A 396 0.83 3.25 22.31
CA THR A 396 -0.09 2.19 21.88
C THR A 396 0.46 1.33 20.74
N GLY A 397 1.64 1.64 20.21
CA GLY A 397 2.25 0.90 19.10
C GLY A 397 1.89 1.43 17.71
N SER A 398 0.88 2.30 17.60
CA SER A 398 0.50 2.96 16.35
C SER A 398 0.04 4.40 16.61
N ALA A 399 0.11 5.28 15.62
CA ALA A 399 -0.20 6.68 15.81
C ALA A 399 -0.59 7.40 14.50
N VAL A 400 -1.39 8.46 14.60
CA VAL A 400 -1.53 9.45 13.54
C VAL A 400 -0.57 10.60 13.82
N TYR A 401 0.23 10.98 12.83
CA TYR A 401 1.12 12.13 12.83
C TYR A 401 0.57 13.22 11.92
N ASP A 402 0.23 14.36 12.52
CA ASP A 402 -0.06 15.59 11.82
C ASP A 402 1.22 16.44 11.78
N TYR A 403 1.86 16.48 10.60
CA TYR A 403 3.11 17.22 10.42
C TYR A 403 2.91 18.73 10.30
N ASP A 404 1.71 19.21 9.99
CA ASP A 404 1.42 20.64 9.93
C ASP A 404 1.17 21.19 11.34
N ALA A 405 0.46 20.44 12.18
CA ALA A 405 0.25 20.77 13.59
C ALA A 405 1.41 20.35 14.51
N ASN A 406 2.32 19.48 14.04
CA ASN A 406 3.33 18.79 14.86
C ASN A 406 2.74 18.00 16.03
N THR A 407 1.60 17.34 15.81
CA THR A 407 0.94 16.54 16.85
C THR A 407 0.99 15.05 16.50
N ILE A 408 1.18 14.24 17.53
CA ILE A 408 1.14 12.78 17.43
C ILE A 408 -0.01 12.28 18.30
N THR A 409 -0.99 11.64 17.68
CA THR A 409 -2.16 11.07 18.34
C THR A 409 -2.01 9.56 18.40
N GLN A 410 -1.94 9.01 19.61
CA GLN A 410 -1.79 7.57 19.83
C GLN A 410 -3.07 6.81 19.45
N ILE A 411 -2.92 5.74 18.68
CA ILE A 411 -4.03 4.90 18.20
C ILE A 411 -3.97 3.50 18.86
N PRO A 412 -5.03 3.06 19.57
CA PRO A 412 -5.02 1.81 20.32
C PRO A 412 -5.29 0.57 19.46
N GLY A 413 -5.25 -0.60 20.11
CA GLY A 413 -5.76 -1.87 19.56
C GLY A 413 -4.71 -2.83 18.98
N LEU A 414 -3.51 -2.34 18.64
CA LEU A 414 -2.48 -3.16 18.00
C LEU A 414 -2.05 -4.32 18.91
N GLN A 415 -2.20 -5.55 18.43
CA GLN A 415 -1.85 -6.75 19.20
C GLN A 415 -0.34 -6.90 19.30
N ASN A 416 0.12 -7.28 20.50
CA ASN A 416 1.53 -7.58 20.81
C ASN A 416 2.50 -6.62 20.12
N LYS A 417 2.34 -5.32 20.34
CA LYS A 417 3.11 -4.26 19.63
C LYS A 417 4.63 -4.49 19.59
N ASP A 418 5.20 -5.14 20.61
CA ASP A 418 6.63 -5.44 20.69
C ASP A 418 7.05 -6.64 19.80
N GLN A 419 6.09 -7.31 19.17
CA GLN A 419 6.28 -8.38 18.17
C GLN A 419 5.94 -7.92 16.74
N ARG A 420 5.95 -6.60 16.48
CA ARG A 420 5.73 -6.01 15.16
C ARG A 420 7.00 -5.59 14.43
N ASP A 421 8.16 -5.94 14.97
CA ASP A 421 9.43 -5.80 14.27
C ASP A 421 9.45 -6.76 13.07
N GLN A 422 9.94 -6.28 11.92
CA GLN A 422 9.98 -7.02 10.65
C GLN A 422 8.59 -7.52 10.18
N SER A 423 7.52 -6.87 10.64
CA SER A 423 6.18 -7.05 10.07
C SER A 423 6.03 -6.25 8.77
N SER A 424 5.04 -6.61 7.96
CA SER A 424 4.61 -5.80 6.82
C SER A 424 3.33 -5.05 7.16
N SER A 425 3.08 -3.92 6.50
CA SER A 425 1.77 -3.26 6.52
C SER A 425 1.38 -2.77 5.13
N VAL A 426 0.09 -2.80 4.84
CA VAL A 426 -0.45 -2.42 3.53
C VAL A 426 -1.75 -1.63 3.69
N LEU A 427 -1.90 -0.55 2.92
CA LEU A 427 -3.18 0.12 2.71
C LEU A 427 -4.02 -0.79 1.81
N LEU A 428 -5.06 -1.40 2.38
CA LEU A 428 -5.90 -2.38 1.71
C LEU A 428 -6.61 -1.75 0.51
N PRO A 429 -6.82 -2.53 -0.57
CA PRO A 429 -7.59 -2.09 -1.71
C PRO A 429 -9.10 -2.07 -1.39
N PRO A 430 -9.85 -1.07 -1.90
CA PRO A 430 -9.34 0.15 -2.51
C PRO A 430 -8.83 1.14 -1.45
N ALA A 431 -7.85 1.96 -1.80
CA ALA A 431 -7.28 3.00 -0.94
C ALA A 431 -8.34 3.98 -0.42
N GLN A 432 -9.42 4.16 -1.19
CA GLN A 432 -10.62 4.91 -0.81
C GLN A 432 -11.20 4.45 0.53
N ASP A 433 -11.09 3.16 0.90
CA ASP A 433 -11.65 2.63 2.15
C ASP A 433 -10.80 2.99 3.37
N GLN A 434 -9.55 3.42 3.18
CA GLN A 434 -8.63 3.81 4.26
C GLN A 434 -8.47 2.74 5.35
N ARG A 435 -8.49 1.46 4.94
CA ARG A 435 -8.23 0.32 5.83
C ARG A 435 -6.78 -0.11 5.72
N VAL A 436 -6.13 -0.35 6.85
CA VAL A 436 -4.73 -0.82 6.88
C VAL A 436 -4.67 -2.19 7.53
N LEU A 437 -3.93 -3.11 6.91
CA LEU A 437 -3.61 -4.44 7.45
C LEU A 437 -2.13 -4.47 7.85
N THR A 438 -1.85 -4.83 9.10
CA THR A 438 -0.51 -5.15 9.60
C THR A 438 -0.37 -6.66 9.73
N VAL A 439 0.68 -7.26 9.15
CA VAL A 439 0.85 -8.70 8.94
C VAL A 439 2.16 -9.22 9.53
N GLY A 440 2.04 -10.23 10.38
CA GLY A 440 3.18 -10.99 10.90
C GLY A 440 4.09 -10.15 11.79
N GLY A 441 5.37 -10.46 11.72
CA GLY A 441 6.41 -9.85 12.54
C GLY A 441 6.85 -10.74 13.69
N GLY A 442 7.91 -10.29 14.35
CA GLY A 442 8.45 -10.91 15.54
C GLY A 442 9.20 -9.88 16.35
N ASN A 443 10.25 -10.31 17.02
CA ASN A 443 11.08 -9.41 17.81
C ASN A 443 12.53 -9.84 17.64
N ILE A 444 13.34 -9.06 16.92
CA ILE A 444 14.70 -9.50 16.58
C ILE A 444 15.65 -9.52 17.78
N ASP A 445 15.34 -8.73 18.80
CA ASP A 445 16.12 -8.62 20.02
C ASP A 445 15.92 -9.88 20.88
N SER A 446 14.70 -10.15 21.31
CA SER A 446 14.35 -11.34 22.10
C SER A 446 14.34 -12.64 21.28
N ASN A 447 14.23 -12.53 19.96
CA ASN A 447 14.19 -13.60 18.96
C ASN A 447 13.30 -14.81 19.36
N PRO A 448 12.06 -14.59 19.83
CA PRO A 448 11.11 -15.68 19.95
C PRO A 448 10.70 -16.16 18.55
N GLU A 449 10.01 -17.30 18.49
CA GLU A 449 9.26 -17.69 17.29
C GLU A 449 8.35 -16.53 16.85
N ALA A 450 8.40 -16.21 15.56
CA ALA A 450 7.53 -15.22 14.95
C ALA A 450 6.07 -15.65 15.02
N GLY A 451 5.18 -14.67 15.11
CA GLY A 451 3.75 -14.90 15.24
C GLY A 451 3.03 -14.90 13.91
N ARG A 452 1.83 -15.49 13.89
CA ARG A 452 0.88 -15.41 12.77
C ARG A 452 -0.16 -14.29 12.89
N LEU A 453 0.13 -13.26 13.69
CA LEU A 453 -0.81 -12.20 14.03
C LEU A 453 -1.06 -11.25 12.87
N THR A 454 -2.31 -10.87 12.67
CA THR A 454 -2.69 -9.76 11.81
C THR A 454 -3.60 -8.80 12.56
N ASP A 455 -3.52 -7.51 12.23
CA ASP A 455 -4.42 -6.49 12.77
C ASP A 455 -4.93 -5.61 11.63
N VAL A 456 -6.23 -5.32 11.64
CA VAL A 456 -6.90 -4.45 10.67
C VAL A 456 -7.39 -3.20 11.39
N ILE A 457 -7.22 -2.04 10.77
CA ILE A 457 -7.78 -0.78 11.25
C ILE A 457 -8.53 -0.08 10.12
N ASP A 458 -9.69 0.49 10.44
CA ASP A 458 -10.45 1.38 9.58
C ASP A 458 -10.21 2.82 10.03
N LEU A 459 -9.46 3.58 9.23
CA LEU A 459 -9.10 4.96 9.53
C LEU A 459 -10.23 5.96 9.22
N LYS A 460 -11.36 5.50 8.65
CA LYS A 460 -12.60 6.28 8.55
C LYS A 460 -13.47 6.21 9.80
N GLN A 461 -13.11 5.40 10.79
CA GLN A 461 -13.83 5.41 12.06
C GLN A 461 -13.48 6.67 12.85
N PRO A 462 -14.45 7.26 13.60
CA PRO A 462 -14.16 8.44 14.36
C PRO A 462 -13.07 8.29 15.41
N ASN A 463 -13.01 7.10 16.00
CA ASN A 463 -12.01 6.71 16.98
C ASN A 463 -11.41 5.41 16.48
N PRO A 464 -10.49 5.49 15.50
CA PRO A 464 -9.96 4.30 14.88
C PRO A 464 -9.17 3.50 15.92
N SER A 465 -9.35 2.20 15.90
CA SER A 465 -8.61 1.25 16.74
C SER A 465 -8.37 0.01 15.90
N TYR A 466 -7.18 -0.57 16.05
CA TYR A 466 -6.93 -1.88 15.48
C TYR A 466 -7.87 -2.92 16.10
N VAL A 467 -8.30 -3.85 15.24
CA VAL A 467 -8.99 -5.08 15.60
C VAL A 467 -8.21 -6.26 15.04
N ALA A 468 -8.23 -7.39 15.74
CA ALA A 468 -7.56 -8.60 15.28
C ALA A 468 -8.11 -9.04 13.92
N GLY A 469 -7.22 -9.26 12.95
CA GLY A 469 -7.56 -9.86 11.66
C GLY A 469 -7.51 -11.39 11.72
N PRO A 470 -7.81 -12.07 10.59
CA PRO A 470 -7.58 -13.50 10.46
C PRO A 470 -6.07 -13.79 10.57
N PRO A 471 -5.65 -14.77 11.38
CA PRO A 471 -4.24 -15.10 11.48
C PRO A 471 -3.71 -15.64 10.14
N ILE A 472 -2.43 -15.41 9.87
CA ILE A 472 -1.75 -15.96 8.70
C ILE A 472 -1.92 -17.49 8.71
N PRO A 473 -2.28 -18.13 7.58
CA PRO A 473 -2.35 -19.59 7.50
C PRO A 473 -1.01 -20.24 7.87
N GLN A 474 -1.07 -21.35 8.60
CA GLN A 474 0.12 -22.11 8.94
C GLN A 474 0.61 -22.88 7.73
N GLY A 475 1.94 -22.89 7.57
CA GLY A 475 2.63 -23.61 6.52
C GLY A 475 3.58 -24.66 7.07
N THR A 476 4.75 -24.75 6.44
CA THR A 476 5.83 -25.62 6.83
C THR A 476 7.09 -24.79 7.06
N VAL A 477 7.77 -25.10 8.15
CA VAL A 477 9.04 -24.49 8.52
C VAL A 477 10.17 -25.47 8.27
N ASP A 478 11.27 -24.99 7.70
CA ASP A 478 12.49 -25.78 7.52
C ASP A 478 13.44 -25.59 8.70
N LEU A 479 13.66 -26.65 9.49
CA LEU A 479 14.59 -26.64 10.62
C LEU A 479 15.99 -27.16 10.23
N GLY A 480 16.31 -27.27 8.94
CA GLY A 480 17.60 -27.78 8.45
C GLY A 480 17.70 -29.31 8.37
N ASN A 481 16.66 -30.02 8.84
CA ASN A 481 16.52 -31.48 8.74
C ASN A 481 15.28 -31.89 7.93
N GLY A 482 14.77 -30.97 7.11
CA GLY A 482 13.53 -31.12 6.35
C GLY A 482 12.39 -30.28 6.92
N LYS A 483 11.34 -30.12 6.09
CA LYS A 483 10.16 -29.31 6.38
C LYS A 483 9.24 -30.04 7.38
N ILE A 484 8.79 -29.32 8.41
CA ILE A 484 7.76 -29.77 9.35
C ILE A 484 6.62 -28.75 9.40
N ALA A 485 5.41 -29.18 9.80
CA ALA A 485 4.28 -28.27 9.94
C ALA A 485 4.52 -27.27 11.08
N GLU A 486 4.12 -26.02 10.85
CA GLU A 486 3.99 -25.04 11.92
C GLU A 486 2.87 -25.44 12.90
N THR A 487 2.99 -25.03 14.17
CA THR A 487 2.06 -25.40 15.25
C THR A 487 1.75 -24.21 16.15
N GLY A 488 0.60 -24.25 16.83
CA GLY A 488 0.21 -23.23 17.80
C GLY A 488 0.14 -21.82 17.19
N ASN A 489 0.95 -20.90 17.70
CA ASN A 489 1.01 -19.50 17.26
C ASN A 489 2.16 -19.20 16.29
N GLN A 490 2.91 -20.22 15.87
CA GLN A 490 3.98 -20.07 14.89
C GLN A 490 3.45 -19.41 13.62
N GLY A 491 4.23 -18.47 13.12
CA GLY A 491 4.04 -17.77 11.85
C GLY A 491 5.37 -17.20 11.41
N LYS A 492 5.37 -15.95 10.94
CA LYS A 492 6.51 -15.44 10.16
C LYS A 492 6.74 -13.94 10.27
N MET A 493 8.02 -13.59 10.32
CA MET A 493 8.56 -12.25 10.10
C MET A 493 9.16 -12.15 8.70
N TYR A 494 9.48 -10.95 8.22
CA TYR A 494 9.99 -10.69 6.85
C TYR A 494 8.98 -10.93 5.72
N VAL A 495 7.68 -10.93 6.05
CA VAL A 495 6.60 -11.09 5.08
C VAL A 495 6.62 -9.96 4.06
N SER A 496 6.30 -10.27 2.80
CA SER A 496 5.95 -9.27 1.80
C SER A 496 4.45 -9.27 1.56
N THR A 497 3.84 -8.09 1.47
CA THR A 497 2.44 -7.88 1.09
C THR A 497 2.36 -7.13 -0.23
N VAL A 498 1.72 -7.72 -1.25
CA VAL A 498 1.64 -7.19 -2.61
C VAL A 498 0.19 -7.00 -3.04
N LEU A 499 -0.21 -5.77 -3.37
CA LEU A 499 -1.51 -5.47 -3.96
C LEU A 499 -1.64 -6.10 -5.35
N LEU A 500 -2.76 -6.79 -5.61
CA LEU A 500 -3.07 -7.41 -6.89
C LEU A 500 -4.23 -6.69 -7.61
N PRO A 501 -4.27 -6.71 -8.96
CA PRO A 501 -5.34 -6.10 -9.77
C PRO A 501 -6.77 -6.60 -9.43
N ASP A 502 -6.92 -7.84 -8.98
CA ASP A 502 -8.22 -8.36 -8.60
C ASP A 502 -8.73 -7.84 -7.24
N GLY A 503 -7.97 -6.97 -6.55
CA GLY A 503 -8.32 -6.40 -5.26
C GLY A 503 -7.91 -7.27 -4.06
N LYS A 504 -7.12 -8.33 -4.29
CA LYS A 504 -6.55 -9.16 -3.21
C LYS A 504 -5.13 -8.71 -2.86
N VAL A 505 -4.63 -9.18 -1.73
CA VAL A 505 -3.24 -8.96 -1.31
C VAL A 505 -2.52 -10.30 -1.23
N LEU A 506 -1.43 -10.46 -1.99
CA LEU A 506 -0.53 -11.60 -1.82
C LEU A 506 0.36 -11.38 -0.61
N GLU A 507 0.31 -12.31 0.32
CA GLU A 507 1.20 -12.49 1.45
C GLU A 507 2.20 -13.61 1.09
N THR A 508 3.51 -13.33 1.14
CA THR A 508 4.52 -14.30 0.73
C THR A 508 5.87 -14.12 1.43
N GLY A 509 6.66 -15.19 1.40
CA GLY A 509 7.96 -15.28 2.06
C GLY A 509 7.84 -15.33 3.57
N GLY A 510 8.97 -15.09 4.23
CA GLY A 510 9.10 -14.99 5.66
C GLY A 510 9.92 -16.12 6.30
N ALA A 511 10.18 -15.95 7.59
CA ALA A 511 10.89 -16.92 8.41
C ALA A 511 10.35 -16.93 9.84
N LEU A 512 10.44 -18.09 10.50
CA LEU A 512 9.98 -18.27 11.87
C LEU A 512 10.91 -17.58 12.87
N HIS A 513 12.21 -17.50 12.59
CA HIS A 513 13.20 -16.83 13.43
C HIS A 513 14.00 -15.81 12.63
N ASN A 514 14.72 -14.94 13.33
CA ASN A 514 15.59 -13.97 12.69
C ASN A 514 16.63 -14.65 11.79
N ARG A 515 16.54 -14.42 10.47
CA ARG A 515 17.42 -14.98 9.43
C ARG A 515 17.57 -16.51 9.44
N ALA A 516 16.63 -17.22 10.06
CA ALA A 516 16.67 -18.67 10.18
C ALA A 516 15.26 -19.25 10.08
N ASN A 517 15.16 -20.51 9.67
CA ASN A 517 13.91 -21.26 9.58
C ASN A 517 12.90 -20.64 8.60
N PRO A 518 13.18 -20.68 7.28
CA PRO A 518 12.30 -20.11 6.27
C PRO A 518 10.94 -20.81 6.24
N VAL A 519 9.90 -20.02 5.94
CA VAL A 519 8.52 -20.46 5.67
C VAL A 519 8.19 -20.11 4.23
N TYR A 520 7.72 -21.08 3.45
CA TYR A 520 7.61 -20.96 1.99
C TYR A 520 6.19 -20.64 1.53
N GLU A 521 5.20 -20.95 2.38
CA GLU A 521 3.79 -20.84 2.07
C GLU A 521 3.40 -19.38 1.87
N SER A 522 2.54 -19.19 0.86
CA SER A 522 1.98 -17.91 0.49
C SER A 522 0.46 -17.98 0.62
N SER A 523 -0.18 -16.84 0.79
CA SER A 523 -1.64 -16.76 0.91
C SER A 523 -2.19 -15.49 0.26
N LEU A 524 -3.44 -15.54 -0.22
CA LEU A 524 -4.16 -14.36 -0.69
C LEU A 524 -5.09 -13.89 0.42
N TYR A 525 -4.90 -12.66 0.88
CA TYR A 525 -5.85 -11.98 1.74
C TYR A 525 -6.93 -11.32 0.89
N ASP A 526 -8.19 -11.59 1.21
CA ASP A 526 -9.36 -10.93 0.62
C ASP A 526 -9.90 -9.87 1.62
N PRO A 527 -9.78 -8.57 1.31
CA PRO A 527 -10.26 -7.49 2.19
C PRO A 527 -11.77 -7.46 2.38
N GLY A 528 -12.53 -8.01 1.43
CA GLY A 528 -13.98 -8.10 1.48
C GLY A 528 -14.41 -9.15 2.50
N THR A 529 -13.93 -10.38 2.38
CA THR A 529 -14.30 -11.45 3.32
C THR A 529 -13.50 -11.44 4.61
N ASN A 530 -12.40 -10.68 4.68
CA ASN A 530 -11.46 -10.67 5.81
C ASN A 530 -10.92 -12.08 6.10
N THR A 531 -10.47 -12.77 5.04
CA THR A 531 -9.95 -14.15 5.11
C THR A 531 -8.63 -14.29 4.34
N PHE A 532 -7.84 -15.30 4.70
CA PHE A 532 -6.69 -15.75 3.92
C PHE A 532 -6.97 -17.08 3.25
N ASP A 533 -6.68 -17.17 1.96
CA ASP A 533 -6.70 -18.41 1.18
C ASP A 533 -5.27 -18.84 0.85
N PRO A 534 -4.80 -20.01 1.32
CA PRO A 534 -3.48 -20.53 0.96
C PRO A 534 -3.35 -20.71 -0.55
N VAL A 535 -2.17 -20.40 -1.09
CA VAL A 535 -1.85 -20.55 -2.51
C VAL A 535 -0.51 -21.26 -2.69
N ALA A 536 -0.04 -21.40 -3.94
CA ALA A 536 1.23 -22.07 -4.22
C ALA A 536 2.38 -21.43 -3.42
N ALA A 537 3.26 -22.24 -2.85
CA ALA A 537 4.44 -21.81 -2.11
C ALA A 537 5.58 -21.40 -3.06
N ASP A 538 6.32 -20.34 -2.73
CA ASP A 538 7.57 -20.00 -3.44
C ASP A 538 8.56 -21.16 -3.22
N PRO A 539 9.18 -21.73 -4.27
CA PRO A 539 10.21 -22.74 -4.08
C PRO A 539 11.50 -22.20 -3.43
N GLU A 540 11.71 -20.89 -3.42
CA GLU A 540 12.90 -20.24 -2.88
C GLU A 540 12.65 -19.68 -1.47
N SER A 541 13.68 -19.69 -0.61
CA SER A 541 13.61 -19.01 0.67
C SER A 541 13.61 -17.49 0.47
N ARG A 542 12.72 -16.80 1.19
CA ARG A 542 12.54 -15.34 1.15
C ARG A 542 12.48 -14.78 2.57
N GLY A 543 13.62 -14.71 3.25
CA GLY A 543 13.73 -14.15 4.59
C GLY A 543 14.08 -12.67 4.57
N TYR A 544 14.95 -12.28 5.49
CA TYR A 544 15.46 -10.91 5.62
C TYR A 544 16.13 -10.43 4.32
N HIS A 545 15.96 -9.14 3.98
CA HIS A 545 16.39 -8.52 2.71
C HIS A 545 15.75 -9.09 1.44
N SER A 546 14.69 -9.89 1.54
CA SER A 546 13.86 -10.24 0.40
C SER A 546 12.89 -9.10 0.04
N SER A 547 12.32 -9.16 -1.15
CA SER A 547 11.22 -8.31 -1.59
C SER A 547 10.32 -9.06 -2.57
N ALA A 548 9.02 -8.76 -2.55
CA ALA A 548 8.07 -9.14 -3.59
C ALA A 548 7.25 -7.94 -4.05
N PHE A 549 6.93 -7.85 -5.34
CA PHE A 549 6.23 -6.71 -5.95
C PHE A 549 5.48 -7.07 -7.24
N LEU A 550 4.41 -6.33 -7.53
CA LEU A 550 3.57 -6.50 -8.73
C LEU A 550 4.30 -6.01 -10.00
N LEU A 551 4.24 -6.81 -11.06
CA LEU A 551 4.69 -6.44 -12.40
C LEU A 551 3.52 -5.93 -13.27
N PRO A 552 3.78 -5.12 -14.31
CA PRO A 552 2.73 -4.59 -15.20
C PRO A 552 1.88 -5.65 -15.90
N ASP A 553 2.37 -6.88 -16.01
CA ASP A 553 1.64 -7.98 -16.62
C ASP A 553 0.76 -8.76 -15.63
N GLY A 554 0.60 -8.28 -14.40
CA GLY A 554 -0.22 -8.95 -13.37
C GLY A 554 0.45 -10.16 -12.73
N ARG A 555 1.76 -10.36 -12.90
CA ARG A 555 2.51 -11.35 -12.12
C ARG A 555 3.22 -10.69 -10.95
N VAL A 556 3.68 -11.47 -9.98
CA VAL A 556 4.49 -10.96 -8.86
C VAL A 556 5.91 -11.50 -8.99
N MET A 557 6.90 -10.63 -8.84
CA MET A 557 8.32 -11.01 -8.80
C MET A 557 8.80 -10.98 -7.35
N ALA A 558 9.50 -12.04 -6.94
CA ALA A 558 10.16 -12.15 -5.63
C ALA A 558 11.67 -12.37 -5.80
N THR A 559 12.48 -11.67 -5.01
CA THR A 559 13.95 -11.73 -5.08
C THR A 559 14.61 -11.41 -3.74
N GLY A 560 15.87 -11.81 -3.59
CA GLY A 560 16.66 -11.58 -2.39
C GLY A 560 16.39 -12.60 -1.29
N ASP A 561 17.39 -12.75 -0.42
CA ASP A 561 17.36 -13.38 0.90
C ASP A 561 18.78 -13.26 1.46
N ASN A 562 18.89 -12.91 2.74
CA ASN A 562 20.15 -12.77 3.45
C ASN A 562 20.12 -13.55 4.77
N PRO A 563 20.39 -14.87 4.72
CA PRO A 563 20.32 -15.76 5.89
C PRO A 563 21.43 -15.52 6.92
N GLY A 564 22.28 -14.51 6.74
CA GLY A 564 23.30 -14.14 7.74
C GLY A 564 24.51 -15.08 7.83
N ASN A 565 24.54 -16.17 7.06
CA ASN A 565 25.68 -17.11 6.97
C ASN A 565 26.77 -16.70 5.96
N GLY A 566 26.75 -15.43 5.51
CA GLY A 566 27.59 -14.91 4.43
C GLY A 566 27.04 -15.19 3.01
N GLY A 567 25.98 -16.00 2.89
CA GLY A 567 25.29 -16.28 1.63
C GLY A 567 24.33 -15.17 1.18
N TRP A 568 23.79 -15.37 -0.02
CA TRP A 568 22.75 -14.53 -0.60
C TRP A 568 21.95 -15.35 -1.63
N ASN A 569 20.62 -15.22 -1.61
CA ASN A 569 19.80 -15.85 -2.65
C ASN A 569 19.69 -14.94 -3.89
N HIS A 570 20.36 -15.33 -4.97
CA HIS A 570 20.31 -14.65 -6.26
C HIS A 570 19.17 -15.13 -7.17
N ASN A 571 18.46 -16.19 -6.79
CA ASN A 571 17.33 -16.71 -7.56
C ASN A 571 16.15 -15.74 -7.50
N VAL A 572 15.43 -15.67 -8.61
CA VAL A 572 14.24 -14.84 -8.76
C VAL A 572 13.05 -15.74 -9.06
N SER A 573 11.99 -15.58 -8.29
CA SER A 573 10.75 -16.32 -8.47
C SER A 573 9.69 -15.40 -9.08
N ILE A 574 8.89 -15.93 -10.01
CA ILE A 574 7.72 -15.27 -10.59
C ILE A 574 6.48 -16.06 -10.20
N TYR A 575 5.58 -15.43 -9.45
CA TYR A 575 4.25 -15.94 -9.17
C TYR A 575 3.27 -15.52 -10.27
N THR A 576 2.55 -16.50 -10.79
CA THR A 576 1.41 -16.32 -11.69
C THR A 576 0.14 -16.56 -10.89
N PRO A 577 -0.60 -15.50 -10.51
CA PRO A 577 -1.80 -15.66 -9.67
C PRO A 577 -2.93 -16.44 -10.36
N PRO A 578 -3.88 -17.00 -9.58
CA PRO A 578 -5.00 -17.79 -10.11
C PRO A 578 -5.78 -17.09 -11.21
N TYR A 579 -5.95 -15.76 -11.14
CA TYR A 579 -6.68 -14.99 -12.14
C TYR A 579 -6.10 -15.10 -13.55
N LEU A 580 -4.81 -15.35 -13.71
CA LEU A 580 -4.20 -15.52 -15.04
C LEU A 580 -4.50 -16.89 -15.67
N TYR A 581 -5.16 -17.79 -14.94
CA TYR A 581 -5.62 -19.08 -15.43
C TYR A 581 -7.14 -19.13 -15.66
N LYS A 582 -7.88 -18.04 -15.43
CA LYS A 582 -9.36 -18.02 -15.53
C LYS A 582 -9.92 -17.65 -16.91
N GLY A 583 -9.07 -17.53 -17.93
CA GLY A 583 -9.50 -17.26 -19.30
C GLY A 583 -8.57 -16.32 -20.04
N THR A 584 -9.09 -15.75 -21.13
CA THR A 584 -8.36 -14.72 -21.88
C THR A 584 -8.50 -13.38 -21.17
N ARG A 585 -7.43 -12.59 -21.18
CA ARG A 585 -7.37 -11.29 -20.49
C ARG A 585 -8.10 -10.21 -21.29
N PRO A 586 -8.77 -9.23 -20.65
CA PRO A 586 -9.18 -8.00 -21.32
C PRO A 586 -7.96 -7.23 -21.84
N THR A 587 -8.15 -6.47 -22.92
CA THR A 587 -7.12 -5.62 -23.52
C THR A 587 -7.61 -4.19 -23.56
N ILE A 588 -6.87 -3.29 -22.89
CA ILE A 588 -7.03 -1.85 -23.08
C ILE A 588 -6.42 -1.50 -24.44
N THR A 589 -7.27 -1.21 -25.40
CA THR A 589 -6.88 -0.94 -26.80
C THR A 589 -6.50 0.52 -27.04
N SER A 590 -7.04 1.45 -26.24
CA SER A 590 -6.63 2.84 -26.21
C SER A 590 -6.92 3.51 -24.88
N VAL A 591 -6.11 4.50 -24.54
CA VAL A 591 -6.36 5.50 -23.49
C VAL A 591 -6.45 6.87 -24.16
N ILE A 592 -7.38 7.73 -23.73
CA ILE A 592 -7.57 9.06 -24.34
C ILE A 592 -6.32 9.95 -24.22
N SER A 593 -5.62 9.81 -23.11
CA SER A 593 -4.38 10.50 -22.76
C SER A 593 -3.59 9.61 -21.81
N GLN A 594 -2.26 9.76 -21.78
CA GLN A 594 -1.43 9.22 -20.70
C GLN A 594 -1.26 10.21 -19.55
N GLU A 595 -1.62 11.48 -19.74
CA GLU A 595 -1.56 12.54 -18.73
C GLU A 595 -2.97 12.79 -18.20
N TRP A 596 -3.24 12.35 -16.98
CA TRP A 596 -4.55 12.42 -16.34
C TRP A 596 -4.58 13.53 -15.29
N LYS A 597 -5.76 14.08 -15.03
CA LYS A 597 -6.00 15.11 -14.01
C LYS A 597 -6.95 14.63 -12.92
N TYR A 598 -6.76 15.12 -11.71
CA TYR A 598 -7.66 14.90 -10.59
C TYR A 598 -9.06 15.45 -10.87
N GLY A 599 -10.09 14.70 -10.50
CA GLY A 599 -11.50 15.08 -10.71
C GLY A 599 -12.00 14.93 -12.14
N ASP A 600 -11.11 14.69 -13.12
CA ASP A 600 -11.51 14.51 -14.51
C ASP A 600 -12.02 13.09 -14.79
N THR A 601 -12.85 12.97 -15.83
CA THR A 601 -13.20 11.68 -16.45
C THR A 601 -12.20 11.31 -17.54
N GLN A 602 -11.65 10.10 -17.50
CA GLN A 602 -10.68 9.58 -18.45
C GLN A 602 -11.26 8.41 -19.22
N ARG A 603 -11.29 8.51 -20.54
CA ARG A 603 -11.86 7.45 -21.39
C ARG A 603 -10.81 6.43 -21.79
N ILE A 604 -11.17 5.16 -21.68
CA ILE A 604 -10.46 4.04 -22.26
C ILE A 604 -11.36 3.26 -23.23
N THR A 605 -10.75 2.50 -24.13
CA THR A 605 -11.47 1.52 -24.96
C THR A 605 -10.96 0.13 -24.66
N VAL A 606 -11.87 -0.79 -24.36
CA VAL A 606 -11.54 -2.19 -24.02
C VAL A 606 -12.14 -3.13 -25.07
N ASP A 607 -11.46 -4.25 -25.35
CA ASP A 607 -11.91 -5.25 -26.33
C ASP A 607 -13.14 -6.06 -25.89
N ARG A 608 -13.53 -5.95 -24.61
CA ARG A 608 -14.61 -6.72 -23.99
C ARG A 608 -15.16 -6.00 -22.73
N PRO A 609 -16.31 -6.45 -22.20
CA PRO A 609 -16.84 -5.93 -20.94
C PRO A 609 -15.89 -6.12 -19.77
N ILE A 610 -15.83 -5.10 -18.90
CA ILE A 610 -15.08 -5.11 -17.64
C ILE A 610 -16.02 -4.80 -16.46
N ALA A 611 -15.65 -5.26 -15.28
CA ALA A 611 -16.38 -5.01 -14.03
C ALA A 611 -15.76 -3.86 -13.23
N LYS A 612 -14.44 -3.68 -13.33
CA LYS A 612 -13.68 -2.66 -12.61
C LYS A 612 -12.43 -2.22 -13.37
N ALA A 613 -11.90 -1.07 -12.98
CA ALA A 613 -10.61 -0.59 -13.41
C ALA A 613 -9.94 0.13 -12.24
N GLU A 614 -8.62 0.07 -12.19
CA GLU A 614 -7.87 0.56 -11.05
C GLU A 614 -6.51 1.12 -11.44
N LEU A 615 -6.03 2.07 -10.64
CA LEU A 615 -4.64 2.53 -10.66
C LEU A 615 -3.87 1.87 -9.52
N ILE A 616 -2.81 1.14 -9.84
CA ILE A 616 -1.88 0.60 -8.84
C ILE A 616 -0.57 1.37 -8.93
N ARG A 617 -0.15 2.00 -7.81
CA ARG A 617 1.14 2.70 -7.75
C ARG A 617 2.26 1.65 -7.80
N PRO A 618 3.30 1.83 -8.62
CA PRO A 618 4.41 0.89 -8.68
C PRO A 618 5.12 0.81 -7.33
N ALA A 619 5.51 -0.41 -6.96
CA ALA A 619 6.15 -0.68 -5.70
C ALA A 619 7.54 -0.06 -5.61
N ALA A 620 7.90 0.38 -4.40
CA ALA A 620 9.24 0.79 -4.00
C ALA A 620 9.55 0.15 -2.63
N VAL A 621 9.92 -1.12 -2.66
CA VAL A 621 9.90 -2.01 -1.48
C VAL A 621 11.29 -2.36 -0.98
N THR A 622 11.45 -2.38 0.34
CA THR A 622 12.61 -2.96 1.03
C THR A 622 12.23 -3.37 2.45
N HIS A 623 12.87 -4.40 3.02
CA HIS A 623 12.70 -4.78 4.43
C HIS A 623 11.22 -4.91 4.88
N SER A 624 10.39 -5.59 4.09
CA SER A 624 8.93 -5.73 4.35
C SER A 624 8.17 -4.40 4.42
N SER A 625 8.73 -3.33 3.86
CA SER A 625 8.16 -1.98 3.91
C SER A 625 8.01 -1.41 2.51
N ASP A 626 6.77 -1.05 2.18
CA ASP A 626 6.42 -0.15 1.08
C ASP A 626 5.25 0.71 1.57
N PRO A 627 5.50 1.89 2.15
CA PRO A 627 4.44 2.76 2.65
C PRO A 627 3.66 3.48 1.53
N ASN A 628 4.09 3.35 0.27
CA ASN A 628 3.55 4.12 -0.85
C ASN A 628 2.67 3.29 -1.79
N GLN A 629 2.79 1.95 -1.77
CA GLN A 629 1.92 1.07 -2.56
C GLN A 629 0.45 1.37 -2.26
N ARG A 630 -0.35 1.49 -3.32
CA ARG A 630 -1.78 1.79 -3.23
C ARG A 630 -2.49 1.28 -4.47
N PHE A 631 -3.73 0.86 -4.25
CA PHE A 631 -4.69 0.45 -5.25
C PHE A 631 -5.81 1.48 -5.20
N VAL A 632 -6.02 2.23 -6.26
CA VAL A 632 -7.03 3.29 -6.34
C VAL A 632 -8.08 2.83 -7.33
N ASP A 633 -9.29 2.57 -6.83
CA ASP A 633 -10.42 2.20 -7.67
C ASP A 633 -10.84 3.36 -8.58
N LEU A 634 -11.31 3.06 -9.79
CA LEU A 634 -11.81 4.04 -10.74
C LEU A 634 -13.28 3.73 -11.05
N PRO A 635 -14.23 4.45 -10.43
CA PRO A 635 -15.64 4.31 -10.74
C PRO A 635 -15.87 4.53 -12.24
N LEU A 636 -16.66 3.65 -12.85
CA LEU A 636 -16.74 3.55 -14.30
C LEU A 636 -18.12 3.92 -14.85
N SER A 637 -18.18 4.41 -16.08
CA SER A 637 -19.41 4.53 -16.87
C SER A 637 -19.18 3.83 -18.21
N VAL A 638 -20.06 2.88 -18.58
CA VAL A 638 -19.86 2.04 -19.77
C VAL A 638 -20.75 2.49 -20.92
N ASP A 639 -20.16 2.72 -22.08
CA ASP A 639 -20.85 2.89 -23.37
C ASP A 639 -20.23 1.95 -24.42
N GLY A 640 -20.81 0.75 -24.53
CA GLY A 640 -20.26 -0.32 -25.35
C GLY A 640 -18.84 -0.72 -24.92
N ASN A 641 -17.86 -0.49 -25.80
CA ASN A 641 -16.44 -0.75 -25.52
C ASN A 641 -15.70 0.46 -24.95
N ASN A 642 -16.34 1.64 -24.93
CA ASN A 642 -15.79 2.83 -24.31
C ASN A 642 -16.16 2.85 -22.84
N VAL A 643 -15.16 2.99 -21.98
CA VAL A 643 -15.34 3.05 -20.54
C VAL A 643 -14.75 4.35 -20.04
N ASP A 644 -15.59 5.16 -19.42
CA ASP A 644 -15.20 6.37 -18.72
C ASP A 644 -14.80 6.03 -17.30
N LEU A 645 -13.63 6.50 -16.88
CA LEU A 645 -13.05 6.24 -15.57
C LEU A 645 -12.96 7.56 -14.82
N ASN A 646 -13.59 7.64 -13.65
CA ASN A 646 -13.60 8.86 -12.85
C ASN A 646 -12.37 8.87 -11.93
N VAL A 647 -11.50 9.87 -12.13
CA VAL A 647 -10.31 10.04 -11.30
C VAL A 647 -10.70 10.78 -10.02
N THR A 648 -10.25 10.30 -8.86
CA THR A 648 -10.48 10.98 -7.58
C THR A 648 -10.04 12.45 -7.65
N ASN A 649 -10.74 13.34 -6.95
CA ASN A 649 -10.32 14.73 -6.77
C ASN A 649 -9.36 14.89 -5.58
N ASN A 650 -9.15 13.84 -4.77
CA ASN A 650 -8.32 13.87 -3.57
C ASN A 650 -6.93 13.28 -3.86
N PRO A 651 -5.88 14.13 -3.96
CA PRO A 651 -4.55 13.64 -4.27
C PRO A 651 -3.89 12.90 -3.10
N ASN A 652 -4.44 12.91 -1.89
CA ASN A 652 -3.92 12.07 -0.81
C ASN A 652 -4.33 10.59 -0.97
N ILE A 653 -5.47 10.33 -1.63
CA ILE A 653 -5.86 8.97 -2.03
C ILE A 653 -4.94 8.47 -3.14
N ALA A 654 -4.65 9.32 -4.13
CA ALA A 654 -3.80 8.99 -5.27
C ALA A 654 -2.73 10.09 -5.50
N PRO A 655 -1.62 10.11 -4.75
CA PRO A 655 -0.53 11.06 -4.91
C PRO A 655 -0.04 11.13 -6.35
N PRO A 656 0.44 12.29 -6.79
CA PRO A 656 0.80 12.48 -8.17
C PRO A 656 1.93 11.52 -8.56
N GLY A 657 1.96 11.06 -9.79
CA GLY A 657 2.91 10.02 -10.19
C GLY A 657 2.43 9.11 -11.30
N TRP A 658 3.29 8.16 -11.65
CA TRP A 658 2.97 7.10 -12.60
C TRP A 658 2.21 5.95 -11.91
N TYR A 659 1.21 5.42 -12.59
CA TYR A 659 0.38 4.31 -12.15
C TYR A 659 0.25 3.27 -13.25
N MET A 660 0.14 2.01 -12.82
CA MET A 660 -0.31 0.92 -13.67
C MET A 660 -1.84 0.92 -13.69
N LEU A 661 -2.44 1.23 -14.84
CA LEU A 661 -3.87 1.11 -15.09
C LEU A 661 -4.22 -0.31 -15.53
N PHE A 662 -5.03 -0.98 -14.72
CA PHE A 662 -5.60 -2.28 -15.05
C PHE A 662 -7.09 -2.16 -15.32
N ALA A 663 -7.56 -2.99 -16.26
CA ALA A 663 -8.98 -3.22 -16.49
C ALA A 663 -9.28 -4.69 -16.17
N VAL A 664 -10.31 -4.97 -15.38
CA VAL A 664 -10.56 -6.31 -14.84
C VAL A 664 -11.99 -6.75 -15.17
N ASP A 665 -12.11 -7.96 -15.70
CA ASP A 665 -13.41 -8.53 -16.01
C ASP A 665 -14.16 -9.06 -14.78
N ALA A 666 -15.40 -9.49 -14.97
CA ALA A 666 -16.25 -10.02 -13.89
C ALA A 666 -15.74 -11.33 -13.26
N ASN A 667 -14.74 -11.99 -13.85
CA ASN A 667 -14.09 -13.17 -13.27
C ASN A 667 -12.82 -12.82 -12.49
N GLY A 668 -12.49 -11.52 -12.40
CA GLY A 668 -11.27 -11.03 -11.76
C GLY A 668 -10.03 -11.14 -12.66
N VAL A 669 -10.18 -11.34 -13.97
CA VAL A 669 -9.02 -11.45 -14.89
C VAL A 669 -8.57 -10.04 -15.31
N PRO A 670 -7.33 -9.62 -14.98
CA PRO A 670 -6.84 -8.29 -15.32
C PRO A 670 -6.21 -8.24 -16.71
N SER A 671 -6.26 -7.07 -17.33
CA SER A 671 -5.47 -6.74 -18.51
C SER A 671 -3.97 -6.72 -18.20
N VAL A 672 -3.11 -6.66 -19.22
CA VAL A 672 -1.78 -6.08 -19.02
C VAL A 672 -1.97 -4.59 -18.75
N ALA A 673 -1.22 -4.03 -17.81
CA ALA A 673 -1.36 -2.63 -17.44
C ALA A 673 -0.97 -1.70 -18.58
N GLN A 674 -1.67 -0.57 -18.66
CA GLN A 674 -1.19 0.62 -19.37
C GLN A 674 -0.61 1.60 -18.35
N TRP A 675 0.46 2.30 -18.70
CA TRP A 675 1.02 3.34 -17.84
C TRP A 675 0.27 4.66 -18.05
N VAL A 676 -0.19 5.25 -16.96
CA VAL A 676 -0.78 6.59 -16.94
C VAL A 676 -0.09 7.43 -15.86
N HIS A 677 0.02 8.72 -16.12
CA HIS A 677 0.67 9.70 -15.28
C HIS A 677 -0.39 10.63 -14.73
N LEU A 678 -0.60 10.55 -13.41
CA LEU A 678 -1.56 11.38 -12.71
C LEU A 678 -0.87 12.67 -12.29
N THR A 679 -1.34 13.77 -12.86
CA THR A 679 -0.83 15.11 -12.63
C THR A 679 -1.97 16.08 -12.38
N GLY A 680 -1.67 17.30 -12.01
CA GLY A 680 -2.69 18.33 -11.83
C GLY A 680 -2.15 19.45 -10.98
N PRO A 681 -2.83 20.61 -10.93
CA PRO A 681 -2.62 21.46 -9.77
C PRO A 681 -2.83 20.57 -8.53
N ALA A 682 -2.00 20.71 -7.49
CA ALA A 682 -2.39 20.20 -6.18
C ALA A 682 -3.82 20.71 -5.98
N ALA A 683 -4.81 19.80 -5.99
CA ALA A 683 -6.21 20.18 -5.88
C ALA A 683 -6.29 21.18 -4.72
N LEU A 684 -6.79 22.38 -5.04
CA LEU A 684 -6.69 23.63 -4.29
C LEU A 684 -6.13 23.48 -2.86
N THR A 685 -5.12 24.29 -2.54
CA THR A 685 -4.75 24.67 -1.17
C THR A 685 -5.90 25.29 -0.34
N ALA A 686 -7.15 25.24 -0.82
CA ALA A 686 -8.34 25.50 -0.04
C ALA A 686 -8.79 24.14 0.50
N ALA A 687 -8.52 23.91 1.79
CA ALA A 687 -9.07 22.85 2.64
C ALA A 687 -9.65 21.67 1.85
N SER A 688 -8.89 20.55 1.82
CA SER A 688 -9.37 19.21 1.46
C SER A 688 -10.87 19.12 1.70
N PRO A 689 -11.69 18.53 0.80
CA PRO A 689 -13.04 18.12 1.21
C PRO A 689 -12.82 17.24 2.44
N HIS A 690 -13.00 17.86 3.61
CA HIS A 690 -12.58 17.35 4.90
C HIS A 690 -13.53 16.21 5.12
N ILE A 691 -13.09 15.00 4.80
CA ILE A 691 -13.93 13.86 5.05
C ILE A 691 -13.87 13.67 6.57
N HIS A 692 -15.01 14.02 7.16
CA HIS A 692 -15.51 13.68 8.48
C HIS A 692 -15.07 14.59 9.65
N ALA A 693 -16.07 15.01 10.44
CA ALA A 693 -15.90 15.69 11.74
C ALA A 693 -15.01 14.91 12.74
N PHE A 694 -14.74 13.63 12.49
CA PHE A 694 -13.83 12.87 13.34
C PHE A 694 -12.35 13.19 13.12
N ALA A 695 -11.97 13.72 11.96
CA ALA A 695 -10.59 14.06 11.70
C ALA A 695 -10.08 15.14 12.68
N ASP A 696 -11.00 15.99 13.15
CA ASP A 696 -10.75 17.09 14.10
C ASP A 696 -10.81 16.66 15.58
N GLU A 697 -11.38 15.49 15.89
CA GLU A 697 -11.67 15.04 17.27
C GLU A 697 -11.16 13.62 17.58
N LEU A 698 -10.03 13.18 17.00
CA LEU A 698 -9.43 11.89 17.37
C LEU A 698 -9.28 11.78 18.89
N THR A 699 -10.07 10.89 19.52
CA THR A 699 -9.98 10.71 20.97
C THR A 699 -8.79 9.82 21.30
N GLY A 700 -7.70 10.43 21.74
CA GLY A 700 -6.45 9.74 22.03
C GLY A 700 -5.49 10.62 22.80
N LYS A 701 -4.42 10.03 23.32
CA LYS A 701 -3.34 10.82 23.92
C LYS A 701 -2.63 11.58 22.81
N VAL A 702 -2.89 12.88 22.72
CA VAL A 702 -2.20 13.79 21.81
C VAL A 702 -0.94 14.32 22.49
N ALA A 703 0.19 14.20 21.80
CA ALA A 703 1.43 14.87 22.18
C ALA A 703 1.75 15.95 21.14
N GLY A 704 1.98 17.18 21.59
CA GLY A 704 2.52 18.24 20.74
C GLY A 704 4.02 18.04 20.45
N PRO A 705 4.69 19.03 19.84
CA PRO A 705 6.11 18.94 19.56
C PRO A 705 6.89 18.70 20.85
N GLY A 706 7.74 17.68 20.83
CA GLY A 706 8.61 17.36 21.95
C GLY A 706 9.61 18.49 22.21
N ARG A 707 10.31 18.41 23.35
CA ARG A 707 11.49 19.28 23.55
C ARG A 707 12.49 19.00 22.43
N LYS A 708 12.99 20.05 21.79
CA LYS A 708 14.06 19.94 20.79
C LYS A 708 15.21 19.10 21.34
N ARG A 709 15.57 18.05 20.60
CA ARG A 709 16.69 17.14 20.88
C ARG A 709 17.58 17.08 19.64
N ALA A 710 18.86 16.85 19.84
CA ALA A 710 19.80 16.69 18.74
C ALA A 710 19.69 15.29 18.10
N ALA A 711 19.43 14.26 18.91
CA ALA A 711 19.27 12.88 18.47
C ALA A 711 18.65 12.02 19.58
N GLN A 712 18.29 10.79 19.26
CA GLN A 712 17.96 9.73 20.21
C GLN A 712 19.17 8.84 20.42
N GLN A 713 19.56 8.58 21.67
CA GLN A 713 20.58 7.58 21.96
C GLN A 713 20.03 6.19 21.65
N VAL A 714 20.83 5.40 20.96
CA VAL A 714 20.48 4.05 20.50
C VAL A 714 21.69 3.14 20.72
N SER A 715 21.47 1.84 20.89
CA SER A 715 22.57 0.91 21.13
C SER A 715 23.44 0.76 19.87
N PRO A 716 24.78 0.79 19.96
CA PRO A 716 25.65 0.50 18.82
C PRO A 716 25.49 -0.95 18.30
N THR A 717 24.81 -1.83 19.05
CA THR A 717 24.53 -3.23 18.67
C THR A 717 23.29 -3.43 17.78
N LEU A 718 22.68 -2.35 17.26
CA LEU A 718 21.36 -2.39 16.62
C LEU A 718 21.27 -3.12 15.27
N SER A 719 22.37 -3.60 14.69
CA SER A 719 22.37 -4.65 13.66
C SER A 719 23.82 -5.10 13.42
N GLY A 720 24.05 -6.33 12.94
CA GLY A 720 25.39 -6.89 12.65
C GLY A 720 25.77 -8.13 13.48
N CYS A 721 24.96 -8.47 14.49
CA CYS A 721 25.14 -9.67 15.30
C CYS A 721 24.62 -10.92 14.57
N ASP A 722 25.39 -12.00 14.62
CA ASP A 722 24.93 -13.33 14.30
C ASP A 722 24.06 -13.84 15.45
N ARG A 723 22.74 -13.87 15.20
CA ARG A 723 21.75 -14.28 16.20
C ARG A 723 21.41 -15.77 16.10
N HIS A 724 22.15 -16.55 15.30
CA HIS A 724 22.16 -18.02 15.43
C HIS A 724 22.76 -18.46 16.77
N TYR A 725 23.43 -17.57 17.52
CA TYR A 725 24.12 -17.91 18.76
C TYR A 725 23.78 -16.96 19.91
N GLY A 726 23.46 -17.54 21.07
CA GLY A 726 23.26 -16.80 22.32
C GLY A 726 21.83 -16.36 22.56
N SER A 727 21.68 -15.52 23.60
CA SER A 727 20.41 -14.88 23.98
C SER A 727 20.39 -13.42 23.52
N VAL A 728 19.23 -12.77 23.69
CA VAL A 728 18.96 -11.35 23.35
C VAL A 728 20.06 -10.34 23.66
N ASN A 729 20.81 -10.55 24.75
CA ASN A 729 21.80 -9.59 25.23
C ASN A 729 23.22 -9.90 24.72
N VAL A 730 23.38 -10.89 23.85
CA VAL A 730 24.70 -11.38 23.41
C VAL A 730 24.83 -11.23 21.89
N CYS A 731 25.64 -10.25 21.47
CA CYS A 731 25.88 -9.94 20.06
C CYS A 731 27.09 -10.71 19.52
N VAL A 732 26.91 -11.97 19.09
CA VAL A 732 28.02 -12.73 18.48
C VAL A 732 28.36 -12.10 17.14
N PRO A 733 29.63 -11.77 16.85
CA PRO A 733 29.97 -11.14 15.58
C PRO A 733 29.82 -12.13 14.42
N THR A 734 29.18 -11.69 13.33
CA THR A 734 29.12 -12.45 12.06
C THR A 734 30.51 -12.62 11.41
N VAL A 735 31.44 -11.72 11.71
CA VAL A 735 32.82 -11.75 11.23
C VAL A 735 33.79 -11.50 12.39
N PHE A 736 34.73 -12.43 12.60
CA PHE A 736 35.78 -12.27 13.60
C PHE A 736 36.93 -11.41 13.07
N PRO A 737 37.68 -10.71 13.94
CA PRO A 737 38.88 -9.98 13.55
C PRO A 737 39.83 -10.85 12.72
N ALA A 738 40.49 -10.28 11.71
CA ALA A 738 41.33 -11.02 10.76
C ALA A 738 42.44 -11.87 11.42
N GLN A 739 42.83 -11.54 12.64
CA GLN A 739 43.83 -12.25 13.43
C GLN A 739 43.28 -13.56 14.07
N VAL A 740 41.95 -13.70 14.14
CA VAL A 740 41.29 -14.91 14.66
C VAL A 740 41.17 -15.92 13.52
N ARG A 741 41.83 -17.07 13.67
CA ARG A 741 41.74 -18.16 12.69
C ARG A 741 40.29 -18.63 12.54
N LYS A 742 39.88 -18.97 11.31
CA LYS A 742 38.55 -19.54 11.00
C LYS A 742 38.43 -21.01 11.45
N THR A 743 38.76 -21.30 12.71
CA THR A 743 38.56 -22.61 13.36
C THR A 743 37.66 -22.44 14.58
N THR A 744 36.85 -23.47 14.89
CA THR A 744 35.97 -23.48 16.06
C THR A 744 36.72 -23.11 17.33
N THR A 745 37.88 -23.74 17.57
CA THR A 745 38.71 -23.46 18.76
C THR A 745 39.18 -22.01 18.83
N ALA A 746 39.64 -21.42 17.73
CA ALA A 746 40.13 -20.03 17.75
C ALA A 746 39.00 -19.03 17.96
N ARG A 747 37.86 -19.20 17.26
CA ARG A 747 36.67 -18.35 17.43
C ARG A 747 36.08 -18.46 18.82
N CYS A 748 35.90 -19.68 19.34
CA CYS A 748 35.42 -19.89 20.70
C CYS A 748 36.37 -19.37 21.78
N THR A 749 37.68 -19.37 21.51
CA THR A 749 38.66 -18.76 22.41
C THR A 749 38.53 -17.25 22.42
N TRP A 750 38.38 -16.63 21.24
CA TRP A 750 38.13 -15.19 21.12
C TRP A 750 36.82 -14.79 21.81
N LEU A 751 35.72 -15.53 21.61
CA LEU A 751 34.44 -15.27 22.27
C LEU A 751 34.60 -15.31 23.80
N ARG A 752 35.26 -16.34 24.35
CA ARG A 752 35.53 -16.41 25.80
C ARG A 752 36.39 -15.25 26.32
N GLN A 753 37.41 -14.86 25.58
CA GLN A 753 38.29 -13.73 25.94
C GLN A 753 37.56 -12.39 25.92
N ASN A 754 36.51 -12.27 25.11
CA ASN A 754 35.65 -11.09 25.01
C ASN A 754 34.35 -11.25 25.81
N HIS A 755 34.35 -12.12 26.83
CA HIS A 755 33.27 -12.28 27.81
C HIS A 755 31.90 -12.72 27.24
N TYR A 756 31.88 -13.38 26.09
CA TYR A 756 30.69 -14.05 25.59
C TYR A 756 30.39 -15.26 26.48
N GLY A 757 29.19 -15.28 27.06
CA GLY A 757 28.71 -16.35 27.93
C GLY A 757 28.44 -17.67 27.18
N ARG A 758 27.69 -18.58 27.80
CA ARG A 758 27.24 -19.81 27.13
C ARG A 758 26.24 -19.44 26.02
N LEU A 759 26.52 -19.88 24.80
CA LEU A 759 25.73 -19.53 23.62
C LEU A 759 24.82 -20.70 23.25
N ARG A 760 23.50 -20.50 23.29
CA ARG A 760 22.55 -21.46 22.71
C ARG A 760 22.52 -21.26 21.20
N VAL A 761 22.50 -22.35 20.43
CA VAL A 761 22.27 -22.24 18.98
C VAL A 761 20.78 -22.11 18.72
N ASN A 762 20.40 -21.07 17.97
CA ASN A 762 19.03 -20.81 17.55
C ASN A 762 18.85 -21.39 16.14
N GLY A 763 17.95 -22.35 15.99
CA GLY A 763 17.84 -23.16 14.78
C GLY A 763 18.90 -24.28 14.72
N ALA A 764 19.02 -24.93 13.55
CA ALA A 764 20.02 -25.99 13.32
C ALA A 764 21.26 -25.52 12.56
N ASP A 765 21.23 -24.29 12.06
CA ASP A 765 22.33 -23.70 11.31
C ASP A 765 23.43 -23.22 12.27
N ASP A 766 24.66 -23.65 11.98
CA ASP A 766 25.88 -23.27 12.68
C ASP A 766 26.82 -22.49 11.74
N PRO A 767 26.42 -21.30 11.26
CA PRO A 767 27.14 -20.58 10.20
C PRO A 767 28.57 -20.17 10.58
N LEU A 768 28.85 -19.99 11.87
CA LEU A 768 30.17 -19.69 12.41
C LEU A 768 30.96 -20.94 12.82
N GLY A 769 30.40 -22.14 12.69
CA GLY A 769 31.07 -23.39 13.02
C GLY A 769 31.40 -23.50 14.52
N LEU A 770 30.56 -22.93 15.39
CA LEU A 770 30.77 -22.87 16.84
C LEU A 770 30.17 -24.08 17.57
N ASP A 771 29.25 -24.82 16.94
CA ASP A 771 28.59 -26.03 17.42
C ASP A 771 28.72 -27.20 16.40
N PRO A 772 29.95 -27.62 16.04
CA PRO A 772 30.17 -28.71 15.09
C PRO A 772 29.66 -30.07 15.57
N ASN A 773 29.41 -30.26 16.88
CA ASN A 773 28.80 -31.50 17.39
C ASN A 773 27.26 -31.47 17.36
N ARG A 774 26.65 -30.30 17.06
CA ARG A 774 25.21 -30.04 16.95
C ARG A 774 24.43 -30.40 18.22
N ASP A 775 25.01 -30.11 19.38
CA ASP A 775 24.35 -30.34 20.67
C ASP A 775 23.46 -29.16 21.12
N GLY A 776 23.36 -28.11 20.29
CA GLY A 776 22.55 -26.92 20.51
C GLY A 776 23.25 -25.88 21.38
N LEU A 777 24.54 -26.06 21.69
CA LEU A 777 25.33 -25.18 22.53
C LEU A 777 26.69 -24.88 21.91
N ALA A 778 26.80 -23.71 21.31
CA ALA A 778 28.06 -23.24 20.75
C ALA A 778 29.18 -23.11 21.80
N CYS A 779 30.39 -23.46 21.36
CA CYS A 779 31.63 -23.37 22.10
C CYS A 779 31.71 -24.27 23.35
N GLY A 780 30.99 -25.39 23.32
CA GLY A 780 31.08 -26.45 24.30
C GLY A 780 32.44 -27.15 24.35
N LYS A 781 32.61 -27.98 25.39
CA LYS A 781 33.82 -28.83 25.51
C LYS A 781 33.91 -29.87 24.39
N GLY A 782 32.79 -30.26 23.78
CA GLY A 782 32.74 -31.17 22.64
C GLY A 782 33.24 -30.52 21.35
N ASP A 783 32.87 -29.27 21.13
CA ASP A 783 33.16 -28.50 19.90
C ASP A 783 34.63 -28.18 19.71
N THR A 784 35.30 -27.91 20.82
CA THR A 784 36.70 -27.46 20.86
C THR A 784 37.70 -28.62 20.93
N ARG A 785 37.21 -29.86 21.00
CA ARG A 785 38.05 -31.08 21.04
C ARG A 785 38.18 -31.78 19.68
N ARG A 786 37.32 -31.47 18.71
CA ARG A 786 37.26 -32.10 17.37
C ARG A 786 37.76 -31.21 16.23
N SER A 787 38.17 -29.96 16.50
CA SER A 787 38.54 -28.96 15.48
C SER A 787 40.01 -28.97 15.09
#